data_AF-A0A0S8EI70-F1
#
_entry.id   AF-A0A0S8EI70-F1
#
_cell.length_a   1.000
_cell.length_b   1.000
_cell.length_c   1.000
_cell.angle_alpha   90.00
_cell.angle_beta   90.00
_cell.angle_gamma   90.00
#
_symmetry.space_group_name_H-M   'P 1'
#
loop_
_entity.id
_entity.type
_entity.pdbx_description
1 polymer ?
#
loop_
_entity_poly.entity_id
_entity_poly.type
_entity_poly.pdbx_seq_one_letter_code
_entity_poly.pdbx_strand_id
1 'polypeptide(L)'
;MFVKTPESRFTGLWIPSILAVSVCWAGGPGAAAADANALARQILTATGVKGGLIVHVACGDGRLTAALRASDRFVVHGLDTDAANVEKARTHLQSLGLHGQASVEHWAGDRLPYADNLVNLLVAEDLGKTGMGEVMRVLAPNAVAYVRQGATWTKTVKPWPKQIDEWTHYLHGPDNNAVANDTVVGPPRHLQWVAGPTWARSHDHLSSVSALVSANGRIFYIVDEGSIASVALPPKWFLVARDAFSGVLLWKRPVDPWEGHLRNFRSGPADLARRLVAVGDRVYVTLGYGKGLTALDAATGETVKTYAGTDHTLEIVCSDGVLLLVVGDRTPDNTAGAAKPVRPAQVWHWWPIYEERPPRKHVVAVQADSGALLWKKADADTAQLLPTTLAASGGRVFFQSPQDVIALEAASGRELWRAPRPLARRRATWSAPTLVVCGGVVLSGDRSAETPPKETPAPAGATQWVVDSLGGNAPVGELIAYAADTGRRLWSGPCRECYNAPADVLVAGGLVWNGSLVSARDPGITQGRDVRTGLVTRQRPKDQDSFRIGMGHHRCYRNKATERYLVLGRDGIEFIDVATGEGLAHAWVRGSCQYGVMPCNGLVYAPPHSCACHIESKLNGFNALAPARPSPPEPGEVSDADRLVRGPAYGSEISNLKFQISDADWPTLRRDPARSGRATTAVAARLKPAWQAAVGGSLSSVVVAGGKVFVASVDTHAVRALDAADGKEVWRYTAGGRVDSPPTIHRGMALFGSADGWVYSLRADDGALAWRFRAAPENRSVVSYGQVESAWPVHGSVLVEDGAAYVAAGRSSYLDGGVYLYRLDPLTGKKLSEVRLDSHATQAGEALPDVLA
;
A
#
# COMPACT_ATOMS: atom_id res chain seq x y z
N MET A 1 -45.27 46.38 -26.11
CA MET A 1 -44.45 46.86 -27.24
C MET A 1 -43.92 45.62 -27.94
N PHE A 2 -44.66 44.93 -28.81
CA PHE A 2 -44.99 45.29 -30.20
C PHE A 2 -43.78 45.87 -30.94
N VAL A 3 -43.22 45.17 -31.94
CA VAL A 3 -43.66 45.22 -33.36
C VAL A 3 -42.88 44.21 -34.23
N LYS A 4 -43.67 43.34 -34.88
CA LYS A 4 -43.63 42.79 -36.26
C LYS A 4 -42.41 42.05 -36.86
N THR A 5 -42.70 40.80 -37.24
CA THR A 5 -42.26 40.09 -38.47
C THR A 5 -42.80 40.76 -39.75
N PRO A 6 -42.27 40.40 -40.94
CA PRO A 6 -43.06 39.49 -41.77
C PRO A 6 -42.26 38.43 -42.56
N GLU A 7 -43.03 37.47 -43.03
CA GLU A 7 -42.72 36.25 -43.77
C GLU A 7 -42.20 36.47 -45.21
N SER A 8 -41.50 35.48 -45.75
CA SER A 8 -41.73 35.02 -47.14
C SER A 8 -41.33 33.56 -47.32
N ARG A 9 -42.26 32.75 -47.81
CA ARG A 9 -42.09 31.35 -48.24
C ARG A 9 -41.38 31.30 -49.60
N PHE A 10 -40.51 30.32 -49.83
CA PHE A 10 -40.40 29.64 -51.12
C PHE A 10 -39.89 28.20 -50.95
N THR A 11 -40.61 27.28 -51.57
CA THR A 11 -40.33 25.85 -51.75
C THR A 11 -39.27 25.66 -52.84
N GLY A 12 -38.37 24.67 -52.67
CA GLY A 12 -37.47 24.23 -53.76
C GLY A 12 -36.35 23.32 -53.29
N LEU A 13 -36.60 22.01 -53.26
CA LEU A 13 -35.56 20.97 -53.32
C LEU A 13 -35.03 20.93 -54.76
N TRP A 14 -33.73 21.11 -55.02
CA TRP A 14 -32.97 20.44 -56.12
C TRP A 14 -31.46 20.44 -55.80
N ILE A 15 -30.79 19.36 -56.23
CA ILE A 15 -29.53 18.76 -55.75
C ILE A 15 -28.26 19.48 -56.35
N PRO A 16 -27.00 19.09 -56.02
CA PRO A 16 -25.94 20.00 -55.58
C PRO A 16 -25.00 20.45 -56.72
N SER A 17 -24.23 21.51 -56.49
CA SER A 17 -23.01 21.77 -57.26
C SER A 17 -21.83 21.85 -56.29
N ILE A 18 -20.89 20.94 -56.51
CA ILE A 18 -19.64 20.77 -55.79
C ILE A 18 -18.79 22.03 -55.98
N LEU A 19 -18.45 22.69 -54.87
CA LEU A 19 -17.36 23.66 -54.81
C LEU A 19 -16.37 23.17 -53.76
N ALA A 20 -15.27 22.59 -54.24
CA ALA A 20 -14.12 22.26 -53.43
C ALA A 20 -13.47 23.57 -52.95
N VAL A 21 -13.64 23.89 -51.67
CA VAL A 21 -12.79 24.87 -50.99
C VAL A 21 -11.69 24.10 -50.28
N SER A 22 -10.49 24.16 -50.84
CA SER A 22 -9.27 23.69 -50.20
C SER A 22 -8.93 24.65 -49.05
N VAL A 23 -9.39 24.34 -47.83
CA VAL A 23 -8.87 25.00 -46.63
C VAL A 23 -7.60 24.25 -46.20
N CYS A 24 -6.44 24.82 -46.53
CA CYS A 24 -5.19 24.42 -45.92
C CYS A 24 -5.22 24.79 -44.43
N TRP A 25 -5.40 23.79 -43.57
CA TRP A 25 -5.14 23.95 -42.14
C TRP A 25 -3.63 24.00 -41.91
N ALA A 26 -3.08 25.20 -41.80
CA ALA A 26 -1.82 25.40 -41.10
C ALA A 26 -2.10 25.25 -39.60
N GLY A 27 -2.02 24.02 -39.09
CA GLY A 27 -2.21 23.73 -37.67
C GLY A 27 -1.11 24.34 -36.82
N GLY A 28 -1.43 25.39 -36.06
CA GLY A 28 -0.55 25.90 -35.01
C GLY A 28 -0.47 24.95 -33.80
N PRO A 29 0.49 25.16 -32.87
CA PRO A 29 0.71 24.29 -31.70
C PRO A 29 -0.53 24.06 -30.83
N GLY A 30 -1.45 25.03 -30.80
CA GLY A 30 -2.71 24.94 -30.04
C GLY A 30 -3.76 23.97 -30.61
N ALA A 31 -3.76 23.70 -31.91
CA ALA A 31 -4.71 22.79 -32.53
C ALA A 31 -4.37 21.32 -32.21
N ALA A 32 -3.10 20.94 -32.28
CA ALA A 32 -2.62 19.60 -31.93
C ALA A 32 -2.81 19.27 -30.43
N ALA A 33 -2.65 20.25 -29.55
CA ALA A 33 -2.92 20.08 -28.12
C ALA A 33 -4.42 19.93 -27.81
N ALA A 34 -5.29 20.64 -28.53
CA ALA A 34 -6.74 20.48 -28.41
C ALA A 34 -7.20 19.09 -28.89
N ASP A 35 -6.57 18.57 -29.95
CA ASP A 35 -6.84 17.24 -30.49
C ASP A 35 -6.40 16.11 -29.53
N ALA A 36 -5.19 16.19 -28.97
CA ALA A 36 -4.70 15.21 -27.99
C ALA A 36 -5.58 15.14 -26.71
N ASN A 37 -6.08 16.28 -26.22
CA ASN A 37 -7.00 16.33 -25.08
C ASN A 37 -8.39 15.78 -25.41
N ALA A 38 -8.87 15.95 -26.65
CA ALA A 38 -10.11 15.34 -27.09
C ALA A 38 -9.97 13.82 -27.19
N LEU A 39 -8.86 13.34 -27.78
CA LEU A 39 -8.56 11.91 -27.90
C LEU A 39 -8.39 11.25 -26.52
N ALA A 40 -7.63 11.85 -25.60
CA ALA A 40 -7.48 11.32 -24.24
C ALA A 40 -8.84 11.17 -23.53
N ARG A 41 -9.71 12.18 -23.62
CA ARG A 41 -11.08 12.09 -23.07
C ARG A 41 -11.90 10.99 -23.71
N GLN A 42 -11.81 10.81 -25.03
CA GLN A 42 -12.47 9.72 -25.74
C GLN A 42 -11.97 8.35 -25.26
N ILE A 43 -10.66 8.17 -25.15
CA ILE A 43 -10.04 6.92 -24.67
C ILE A 43 -10.49 6.62 -23.24
N LEU A 44 -10.37 7.57 -22.32
CA LEU A 44 -10.77 7.37 -20.92
C LEU A 44 -12.27 7.06 -20.80
N THR A 45 -13.11 7.71 -21.60
CA THR A 45 -14.57 7.44 -21.64
C THR A 45 -14.87 6.04 -22.18
N ALA A 46 -14.25 5.64 -23.31
CA ALA A 46 -14.51 4.35 -23.94
C ALA A 46 -13.98 3.17 -23.10
N THR A 47 -12.86 3.36 -22.41
CA THR A 47 -12.25 2.34 -21.55
C THR A 47 -12.96 2.25 -20.21
N GLY A 48 -13.46 3.38 -19.68
CA GLY A 48 -14.10 3.46 -18.37
C GLY A 48 -13.11 3.41 -17.19
N VAL A 49 -11.80 3.51 -17.46
CA VAL A 49 -10.76 3.50 -16.43
C VAL A 49 -10.76 4.84 -15.70
N LYS A 50 -10.80 4.80 -14.36
CA LYS A 50 -11.00 5.99 -13.50
C LYS A 50 -9.77 6.41 -12.67
N GLY A 51 -8.69 5.65 -12.75
CA GLY A 51 -7.43 5.92 -12.07
C GLY A 51 -6.47 4.74 -12.23
N GLY A 52 -5.26 4.87 -11.71
CA GLY A 52 -4.21 3.84 -11.79
C GLY A 52 -3.05 4.22 -12.71
N LEU A 53 -2.24 3.24 -13.06
CA LEU A 53 -1.12 3.40 -14.00
C LEU A 53 -1.60 3.26 -15.45
N ILE A 54 -1.37 4.30 -16.26
CA ILE A 54 -1.56 4.28 -17.71
C ILE A 54 -0.20 4.08 -18.39
N VAL A 55 -0.13 3.17 -19.35
CA VAL A 55 1.03 2.99 -20.23
C VAL A 55 0.64 3.40 -21.65
N HIS A 56 1.40 4.32 -22.24
CA HIS A 56 1.21 4.76 -23.62
C HIS A 56 2.38 4.26 -24.48
N VAL A 57 2.14 3.25 -25.30
CA VAL A 57 3.14 2.64 -26.19
C VAL A 57 3.21 3.41 -27.52
N ALA A 58 4.42 3.57 -28.05
CA ALA A 58 4.73 4.38 -29.23
C ALA A 58 4.31 5.84 -29.02
N CYS A 59 4.78 6.43 -27.92
CA CYS A 59 4.22 7.67 -27.40
C CYS A 59 4.54 8.95 -28.19
N GLY A 60 5.45 8.89 -29.16
CA GLY A 60 5.77 9.98 -30.08
C GLY A 60 6.29 11.22 -29.34
N ASP A 61 5.65 12.36 -29.57
CA ASP A 61 6.02 13.65 -28.96
C ASP A 61 5.48 13.85 -27.53
N GLY A 62 4.80 12.87 -26.97
CA GLY A 62 4.27 12.89 -25.60
C GLY A 62 3.02 13.74 -25.38
N ARG A 63 2.41 14.36 -26.40
CA ARG A 63 1.18 15.17 -26.22
C ARG A 63 0.01 14.35 -25.70
N LEU A 64 -0.22 13.17 -26.27
CA LEU A 64 -1.25 12.25 -25.78
C LEU A 64 -0.86 11.68 -24.40
N THR A 65 0.42 11.38 -24.15
CA THR A 65 0.91 10.95 -22.83
C THR A 65 0.58 11.97 -21.75
N ALA A 66 0.81 13.26 -22.02
CA ALA A 66 0.47 14.35 -21.12
C ALA A 66 -1.05 14.43 -20.90
N ALA A 67 -1.84 14.36 -21.98
CA ALA A 67 -3.29 14.49 -21.94
C ALA A 67 -3.99 13.30 -21.24
N LEU A 68 -3.44 12.09 -21.33
CA LEU A 68 -3.93 10.91 -20.60
C LEU A 68 -3.84 11.08 -19.09
N ARG A 69 -2.96 11.97 -18.60
CA ARG A 69 -2.92 12.38 -17.20
C ARG A 69 -4.01 13.42 -16.89
N ALA A 70 -5.25 13.03 -17.13
CA ALA A 70 -6.41 13.92 -17.01
C ALA A 70 -6.73 14.34 -15.55
N SER A 71 -6.18 13.64 -14.55
CA SER A 71 -6.32 13.95 -13.13
C SER A 71 -5.13 13.42 -12.32
N ASP A 72 -5.08 13.76 -11.04
CA ASP A 72 -4.08 13.29 -10.06
C ASP A 72 -4.22 11.79 -9.71
N ARG A 73 -5.32 11.16 -10.13
CA ARG A 73 -5.59 9.73 -9.95
C ARG A 73 -4.83 8.84 -10.93
N PHE A 74 -4.14 9.46 -11.90
CA PHE A 74 -3.38 8.78 -12.92
C PHE A 74 -1.88 9.09 -12.80
N VAL A 75 -1.10 8.02 -12.89
CA VAL A 75 0.32 8.08 -13.24
C VAL A 75 0.45 7.57 -14.66
N VAL A 76 1.21 8.27 -15.51
CA VAL A 76 1.31 7.91 -16.93
C VAL A 76 2.76 7.65 -17.31
N HIS A 77 3.03 6.50 -17.94
CA HIS A 77 4.34 6.18 -18.47
C HIS A 77 4.26 6.00 -19.99
N GLY A 78 4.95 6.84 -20.75
CA GLY A 78 5.13 6.68 -22.19
C GLY A 78 6.32 5.78 -22.50
N LEU A 79 6.18 4.92 -23.51
CA LEU A 79 7.26 4.08 -24.03
C LEU A 79 7.44 4.37 -25.52
N ASP A 80 8.68 4.54 -25.96
CA ASP A 80 9.00 4.70 -27.39
C ASP A 80 10.31 4.00 -27.74
N THR A 81 10.36 3.39 -28.92
CA THR A 81 11.57 2.73 -29.43
C THR A 81 12.52 3.72 -30.11
N ASP A 82 12.05 4.94 -30.41
CA ASP A 82 12.87 6.01 -30.98
C ASP A 82 13.33 6.97 -29.87
N ALA A 83 14.64 7.03 -29.65
CA ALA A 83 15.26 7.94 -28.68
C ALA A 83 14.95 9.43 -28.95
N ALA A 84 14.74 9.82 -30.22
CA ALA A 84 14.38 11.20 -30.57
C ALA A 84 12.95 11.54 -30.15
N ASN A 85 12.03 10.58 -30.21
CA ASN A 85 10.66 10.75 -29.70
C ASN A 85 10.66 10.87 -28.18
N VAL A 86 11.43 10.01 -27.49
CA VAL A 86 11.60 10.10 -26.03
C VAL A 86 12.08 11.49 -25.60
N GLU A 87 13.06 12.07 -26.28
CA GLU A 87 13.58 13.40 -25.96
C GLU A 87 12.53 14.50 -26.18
N LYS A 88 11.81 14.45 -27.30
CA LYS A 88 10.69 15.38 -27.59
C LYS A 88 9.61 15.28 -26.51
N ALA A 89 9.23 14.07 -26.13
CA ALA A 89 8.20 13.82 -25.13
C ALA A 89 8.61 14.30 -23.74
N ARG A 90 9.86 14.04 -23.33
CA ARG A 90 10.41 14.57 -22.06
C ARG A 90 10.41 16.08 -22.04
N THR A 91 10.87 16.73 -23.12
CA THR A 91 10.85 18.19 -23.27
C THR A 91 9.42 18.73 -23.13
N HIS A 92 8.45 18.08 -23.78
CA HIS A 92 7.04 18.48 -23.68
C HIS A 92 6.50 18.35 -22.26
N LEU A 93 6.71 17.21 -21.59
CA LEU A 93 6.26 16.98 -20.21
C LEU A 93 6.90 17.97 -19.22
N GLN A 94 8.17 18.30 -19.41
CA GLN A 94 8.87 19.31 -18.60
C GLN A 94 8.28 20.70 -18.80
N SER A 95 7.96 21.09 -20.04
CA SER A 95 7.34 22.39 -20.33
C SER A 95 5.99 22.58 -19.65
N LEU A 96 5.30 21.48 -19.33
CA LEU A 96 4.02 21.45 -18.61
C LEU A 96 4.18 21.25 -17.09
N GLY A 97 5.40 21.02 -16.59
CA GLY A 97 5.63 20.69 -15.18
C GLY A 97 5.07 19.33 -14.75
N LEU A 98 4.86 18.40 -15.69
CA LEU A 98 4.24 17.09 -15.43
C LEU A 98 5.27 15.96 -15.21
N HIS A 99 6.56 16.21 -15.48
CA HIS A 99 7.59 15.17 -15.39
C HIS A 99 7.63 14.53 -13.99
N GLY A 100 7.69 13.20 -13.93
CA GLY A 100 7.65 12.39 -12.72
C GLY A 100 6.26 11.82 -12.43
N GLN A 101 5.22 12.64 -12.62
CA GLN A 101 3.82 12.19 -12.56
C GLN A 101 3.34 11.66 -13.93
N ALA A 102 3.93 12.18 -15.01
CA ALA A 102 4.07 11.52 -16.29
C ALA A 102 5.57 11.40 -16.63
N SER A 103 6.01 10.26 -17.14
CA SER A 103 7.41 10.05 -17.56
C SER A 103 7.47 9.32 -18.90
N VAL A 104 8.65 9.31 -19.53
CA VAL A 104 8.88 8.56 -20.77
C VAL A 104 10.23 7.85 -20.74
N GLU A 105 10.24 6.60 -21.17
CA GLU A 105 11.41 5.74 -21.27
C GLU A 105 11.61 5.24 -22.70
N HIS A 106 12.88 5.13 -23.10
CA HIS A 106 13.28 4.38 -24.30
C HIS A 106 13.34 2.89 -23.98
N TRP A 107 12.68 2.07 -24.78
CA TRP A 107 12.61 0.61 -24.59
C TRP A 107 12.86 -0.14 -25.90
N ALA A 108 13.14 -1.44 -25.81
CA ALA A 108 13.51 -2.26 -26.98
C ALA A 108 12.32 -2.63 -27.90
N GLY A 109 11.08 -2.44 -27.43
CA GLY A 109 9.87 -2.67 -28.23
C GLY A 109 9.34 -4.11 -28.23
N ASP A 110 9.94 -5.02 -27.46
CA ASP A 110 9.52 -6.41 -27.33
C ASP A 110 8.80 -6.69 -26.00
N ARG A 111 9.52 -6.63 -24.88
CA ARG A 111 9.04 -6.93 -23.53
C ARG A 111 8.79 -5.64 -22.75
N LEU A 112 7.59 -5.50 -22.22
CA LEU A 112 7.16 -4.34 -21.43
C LEU A 112 7.89 -4.35 -20.08
N PRO A 113 8.49 -3.22 -19.66
CA PRO A 113 9.38 -3.16 -18.51
C PRO A 113 8.63 -3.05 -17.17
N TYR A 114 7.57 -3.84 -16.97
CA TYR A 114 6.72 -3.75 -15.78
C TYR A 114 6.61 -5.09 -15.07
N ALA A 115 6.49 -5.02 -13.75
CA ALA A 115 6.00 -6.14 -12.95
C ALA A 115 4.63 -6.62 -13.48
N ASP A 116 4.37 -7.92 -13.32
CA ASP A 116 3.10 -8.51 -13.70
C ASP A 116 1.94 -7.83 -12.97
N ASN A 117 0.79 -7.73 -13.64
CA ASN A 117 -0.44 -7.13 -13.10
C ASN A 117 -0.33 -5.66 -12.68
N LEU A 118 0.67 -4.89 -13.10
CA LEU A 118 0.86 -3.50 -12.64
C LEU A 118 0.01 -2.45 -13.38
N VAL A 119 -0.36 -2.68 -14.64
CA VAL A 119 -0.90 -1.64 -15.54
C VAL A 119 -2.43 -1.64 -15.56
N ASN A 120 -3.06 -0.49 -15.33
CA ASN A 120 -4.53 -0.34 -15.31
C ASN A 120 -5.12 0.00 -16.68
N LEU A 121 -4.36 0.69 -17.52
CA LEU A 121 -4.72 1.00 -18.91
C LEU A 121 -3.47 0.99 -19.79
N LEU A 122 -3.46 0.17 -20.83
CA LEU A 122 -2.48 0.25 -21.91
C LEU A 122 -3.12 0.87 -23.15
N VAL A 123 -2.54 1.94 -23.67
CA VAL A 123 -2.95 2.63 -24.90
C VAL A 123 -1.85 2.47 -25.93
N ALA A 124 -2.20 2.07 -27.14
CA ALA A 124 -1.25 2.01 -28.24
C ALA A 124 -1.96 2.26 -29.58
N GLU A 125 -1.40 3.13 -30.41
CA GLU A 125 -1.78 3.15 -31.83
C GLU A 125 -1.13 2.00 -32.61
N ASP A 126 0.08 1.64 -32.21
CA ASP A 126 0.81 0.49 -32.72
C ASP A 126 1.56 -0.18 -31.55
N LEU A 127 1.42 -1.50 -31.44
CA LEU A 127 2.16 -2.29 -30.44
C LEU A 127 3.56 -2.67 -30.93
N GLY A 128 3.89 -2.45 -32.20
CA GLY A 128 5.16 -2.86 -32.78
C GLY A 128 5.38 -4.37 -32.63
N LYS A 129 6.46 -4.76 -31.94
CA LYS A 129 6.80 -6.17 -31.72
C LYS A 129 6.15 -6.76 -30.46
N THR A 130 5.43 -5.97 -29.67
CA THR A 130 4.83 -6.42 -28.41
C THR A 130 3.56 -7.22 -28.66
N GLY A 131 3.63 -8.51 -28.35
CA GLY A 131 2.48 -9.41 -28.46
C GLY A 131 1.41 -9.14 -27.40
N MET A 132 0.16 -9.45 -27.72
CA MET A 132 -0.96 -9.30 -26.76
C MET A 132 -0.81 -10.17 -25.50
N GLY A 133 -0.08 -11.29 -25.57
CA GLY A 133 0.25 -12.08 -24.37
C GLY A 133 1.09 -11.30 -23.36
N GLU A 134 2.04 -10.48 -23.84
CA GLU A 134 2.87 -9.61 -23.02
C GLU A 134 2.06 -8.42 -22.45
N VAL A 135 1.16 -7.84 -23.25
CA VAL A 135 0.18 -6.86 -22.77
C VAL A 135 -0.65 -7.46 -21.64
N MET A 136 -1.19 -8.66 -21.82
CA MET A 136 -1.98 -9.35 -20.80
C MET A 136 -1.17 -9.70 -19.54
N ARG A 137 0.14 -9.92 -19.63
CA ARG A 137 1.01 -10.13 -18.47
C ARG A 137 1.03 -8.90 -17.56
N VAL A 138 1.27 -7.72 -18.14
CA VAL A 138 1.42 -6.48 -17.36
C VAL A 138 0.09 -5.88 -16.92
N LEU A 139 -1.01 -6.11 -17.64
CA LEU A 139 -2.32 -5.61 -17.24
C LEU A 139 -2.74 -6.17 -15.89
N ALA A 140 -3.25 -5.33 -14.98
CA ALA A 140 -3.90 -5.76 -13.75
C ALA A 140 -5.20 -6.53 -14.05
N PRO A 141 -5.69 -7.41 -13.16
CA PRO A 141 -7.04 -7.94 -13.24
C PRO A 141 -8.09 -6.84 -13.48
N ASN A 142 -9.01 -7.06 -14.43
CA ASN A 142 -9.99 -6.08 -14.92
C ASN A 142 -9.43 -4.82 -15.64
N ALA A 143 -8.11 -4.72 -15.82
CA ALA A 143 -7.50 -3.63 -16.57
C ALA A 143 -7.74 -3.77 -18.08
N VAL A 144 -7.51 -2.66 -18.80
CA VAL A 144 -7.88 -2.52 -20.21
C VAL A 144 -6.65 -2.31 -21.08
N ALA A 145 -6.55 -3.06 -22.19
CA ALA A 145 -5.79 -2.65 -23.36
C ALA A 145 -6.73 -1.98 -24.35
N TYR A 146 -6.36 -0.79 -24.82
CA TYR A 146 -7.08 -0.05 -25.85
C TYR A 146 -6.12 0.22 -27.00
N VAL A 147 -6.21 -0.62 -28.02
CA VAL A 147 -5.20 -0.71 -29.08
C VAL A 147 -5.86 -0.44 -30.42
N ARG A 148 -5.25 0.43 -31.22
CA ARG A 148 -5.72 0.74 -32.56
C ARG A 148 -5.35 -0.39 -33.52
N GLN A 149 -6.30 -0.82 -34.33
CA GLN A 149 -6.14 -1.80 -35.40
C GLN A 149 -6.69 -1.16 -36.69
N GLY A 150 -5.78 -0.59 -37.50
CA GLY A 150 -6.16 0.23 -38.65
C GLY A 150 -6.88 1.52 -38.23
N ALA A 151 -8.14 1.70 -38.67
CA ALA A 151 -8.94 2.87 -38.31
C ALA A 151 -9.73 2.72 -36.99
N THR A 152 -9.79 1.51 -36.43
CA THR A 152 -10.66 1.17 -35.30
C THR A 152 -9.86 0.97 -34.02
N TRP A 153 -10.40 1.43 -32.89
CA TRP A 153 -9.85 1.11 -31.57
C TRP A 153 -10.52 -0.13 -30.99
N THR A 154 -9.73 -1.08 -30.52
CA THR A 154 -10.19 -2.34 -29.93
C THR A 154 -9.94 -2.30 -28.42
N LYS A 155 -11.01 -2.52 -27.65
CA LYS A 155 -10.96 -2.67 -26.19
C LYS A 155 -10.84 -4.14 -25.81
N THR A 156 -9.80 -4.48 -25.07
CA THR A 156 -9.61 -5.82 -24.50
C THR A 156 -9.44 -5.71 -22.99
N VAL A 157 -10.19 -6.50 -22.23
CA VAL A 157 -10.16 -6.49 -20.76
C VAL A 157 -9.48 -7.76 -20.26
N LYS A 158 -8.53 -7.63 -19.33
CA LYS A 158 -7.95 -8.80 -18.66
C LYS A 158 -8.96 -9.40 -17.68
N PRO A 159 -9.31 -10.69 -17.79
CA PRO A 159 -10.26 -11.30 -16.87
C PRO A 159 -9.68 -11.38 -15.45
N TRP A 160 -10.58 -11.32 -14.45
CA TRP A 160 -10.23 -11.61 -13.06
C TRP A 160 -9.83 -13.09 -12.90
N PRO A 161 -8.64 -13.42 -12.35
CA PRO A 161 -8.24 -14.79 -12.10
C PRO A 161 -9.11 -15.46 -11.05
N LYS A 162 -9.47 -16.74 -11.25
CA LYS A 162 -10.33 -17.50 -10.30
C LYS A 162 -9.63 -17.82 -8.98
N GLN A 163 -8.30 -17.75 -8.95
CA GLN A 163 -7.44 -18.13 -7.84
C GLN A 163 -7.19 -17.00 -6.84
N ILE A 164 -7.60 -15.77 -7.17
CA ILE A 164 -7.47 -14.62 -6.28
C ILE A 164 -8.86 -14.13 -5.88
N ASP A 165 -8.97 -13.59 -4.67
CA ASP A 165 -10.20 -13.04 -4.15
C ASP A 165 -10.00 -11.66 -3.51
N GLU A 166 -11.08 -11.13 -2.94
CA GLU A 166 -11.13 -9.81 -2.33
C GLU A 166 -11.33 -9.92 -0.81
N TRP A 167 -11.05 -8.84 -0.09
CA TRP A 167 -11.11 -8.79 1.38
C TRP A 167 -12.07 -7.69 1.82
N THR A 168 -13.36 -7.92 1.59
CA THR A 168 -14.44 -6.91 1.69
C THR A 168 -14.65 -6.34 3.10
N HIS A 169 -14.32 -7.10 4.14
CA HIS A 169 -14.49 -6.77 5.55
C HIS A 169 -13.18 -6.90 6.33
N TYR A 170 -13.11 -6.39 7.56
CA TYR A 170 -11.92 -6.54 8.42
C TYR A 170 -11.41 -8.00 8.50
N LEU A 171 -12.33 -8.97 8.62
CA LEU A 171 -12.04 -10.41 8.65
C LEU A 171 -12.55 -11.09 7.37
N HIS A 172 -12.06 -10.61 6.22
CA HIS A 172 -12.32 -11.11 4.86
C HIS A 172 -13.75 -10.90 4.38
N GLY A 173 -14.71 -11.66 4.93
CA GLY A 173 -16.11 -11.66 4.54
C GLY A 173 -17.07 -11.34 5.70
N PRO A 174 -18.39 -11.38 5.42
CA PRO A 174 -19.42 -11.20 6.45
C PRO A 174 -19.48 -12.37 7.45
N ASP A 175 -18.80 -13.48 7.17
CA ASP A 175 -18.76 -14.71 7.95
C ASP A 175 -17.71 -14.68 9.08
N ASN A 176 -16.91 -13.61 9.15
CA ASN A 176 -15.84 -13.35 10.12
C ASN A 176 -14.65 -14.32 10.06
N ASN A 177 -14.55 -15.15 9.03
CA ASN A 177 -13.41 -16.05 8.87
C ASN A 177 -12.21 -15.24 8.36
N ALA A 178 -11.15 -15.06 9.15
CA ALA A 178 -9.98 -14.27 8.77
C ALA A 178 -9.05 -14.99 7.78
N VAL A 179 -9.63 -15.60 6.74
CA VAL A 179 -9.00 -16.51 5.78
C VAL A 179 -9.43 -16.08 4.38
N ALA A 180 -8.48 -15.74 3.51
CA ALA A 180 -8.77 -15.54 2.09
C ALA A 180 -8.91 -16.86 1.35
N ASN A 181 -9.80 -16.90 0.35
CA ASN A 181 -9.87 -17.98 -0.63
C ASN A 181 -8.73 -17.90 -1.66
N ASP A 182 -7.92 -16.84 -1.61
CA ASP A 182 -6.76 -16.63 -2.46
C ASP A 182 -5.73 -17.76 -2.32
N THR A 183 -5.47 -18.48 -3.42
CA THR A 183 -4.45 -19.53 -3.47
C THR A 183 -3.14 -19.07 -4.10
N VAL A 184 -3.08 -17.83 -4.58
CA VAL A 184 -1.89 -17.24 -5.20
C VAL A 184 -1.01 -16.58 -4.15
N VAL A 185 -1.60 -15.94 -3.14
CA VAL A 185 -0.86 -15.35 -2.01
C VAL A 185 0.11 -16.37 -1.41
N GLY A 186 1.34 -15.94 -1.16
CA GLY A 186 2.36 -16.76 -0.56
C GLY A 186 3.55 -15.94 -0.02
N PRO A 187 4.62 -16.64 0.40
CA PRO A 187 5.86 -16.03 0.89
C PRO A 187 6.37 -14.91 -0.04
N PRO A 188 6.54 -13.67 0.46
CA PRO A 188 7.02 -12.54 -0.34
C PRO A 188 8.36 -12.78 -1.03
N ARG A 189 8.41 -12.46 -2.33
CA ARG A 189 9.63 -12.51 -3.15
C ARG A 189 9.85 -11.25 -3.96
N HIS A 190 8.78 -10.51 -4.27
CA HIS A 190 8.86 -9.30 -5.09
C HIS A 190 8.12 -8.14 -4.45
N LEU A 191 8.65 -6.93 -4.61
CA LEU A 191 7.88 -5.73 -4.35
C LEU A 191 6.92 -5.49 -5.52
N GLN A 192 5.61 -5.38 -5.25
CA GLN A 192 4.64 -4.96 -6.27
C GLN A 192 4.58 -3.43 -6.33
N TRP A 193 4.43 -2.78 -5.18
CA TRP A 193 4.51 -1.32 -5.02
C TRP A 193 4.76 -0.92 -3.56
N VAL A 194 5.23 0.32 -3.38
CA VAL A 194 5.38 0.96 -2.07
C VAL A 194 4.79 2.37 -2.08
N ALA A 195 4.14 2.77 -0.98
CA ALA A 195 3.52 4.07 -0.83
C ALA A 195 3.65 4.64 0.60
N GLY A 196 3.27 5.90 0.77
CA GLY A 196 3.24 6.56 2.07
C GLY A 196 1.98 6.24 2.91
N PRO A 197 1.98 6.62 4.20
CA PRO A 197 3.08 7.30 4.89
C PRO A 197 4.25 6.37 5.20
N THR A 198 5.49 6.87 5.13
CA THR A 198 6.70 6.06 5.37
C THR A 198 6.77 5.53 6.80
N TRP A 199 6.28 6.31 7.76
CA TRP A 199 6.31 6.02 9.19
C TRP A 199 4.91 6.15 9.79
N ALA A 200 4.56 5.22 10.70
CA ALA A 200 3.42 5.41 11.59
C ALA A 200 3.80 6.32 12.77
N ARG A 201 2.83 7.02 13.34
CA ARG A 201 3.07 8.07 14.35
C ARG A 201 3.55 7.57 15.70
N SER A 202 3.04 6.43 16.17
CA SER A 202 3.30 6.00 17.54
C SER A 202 3.25 4.50 17.73
N HIS A 203 4.29 3.99 18.39
CA HIS A 203 4.31 2.64 18.95
C HIS A 203 3.45 2.56 20.20
N ASP A 204 3.55 3.55 21.08
CA ASP A 204 3.12 3.47 22.48
C ASP A 204 1.63 3.82 22.68
N HIS A 205 0.94 4.23 21.61
CA HIS A 205 -0.46 4.62 21.67
C HIS A 205 -1.31 3.88 20.63
N LEU A 206 -2.46 4.43 20.25
CA LEU A 206 -3.32 3.87 19.22
C LEU A 206 -2.56 3.72 17.90
N SER A 207 -2.80 2.63 17.17
CA SER A 207 -2.17 2.39 15.87
C SER A 207 -2.58 3.47 14.85
N SER A 208 -1.63 3.89 14.00
CA SER A 208 -1.93 4.84 12.93
C SER A 208 -2.84 4.25 11.86
N VAL A 209 -2.74 2.94 11.56
CA VAL A 209 -3.65 2.28 10.62
C VAL A 209 -4.69 1.51 11.41
N SER A 210 -5.96 1.81 11.19
CA SER A 210 -7.07 1.25 11.97
C SER A 210 -7.89 0.20 11.23
N ALA A 211 -7.99 0.29 9.91
CA ALA A 211 -8.79 -0.61 9.08
C ALA A 211 -8.22 -0.65 7.67
N LEU A 212 -8.34 -1.79 7.00
CA LEU A 212 -7.98 -1.98 5.61
C LEU A 212 -8.87 -3.09 5.02
N VAL A 213 -9.44 -2.84 3.84
CA VAL A 213 -10.31 -3.75 3.08
C VAL A 213 -10.01 -3.62 1.58
N SER A 214 -10.45 -4.59 0.77
CA SER A 214 -10.28 -4.60 -0.69
C SER A 214 -11.58 -4.96 -1.39
N ALA A 215 -11.91 -4.24 -2.48
CA ALA A 215 -13.02 -4.56 -3.37
C ALA A 215 -12.82 -3.98 -4.78
N ASN A 216 -13.23 -4.75 -5.78
CA ASN A 216 -13.14 -4.49 -7.22
C ASN A 216 -11.81 -3.80 -7.61
N GLY A 217 -10.70 -4.49 -7.35
CA GLY A 217 -9.34 -4.08 -7.70
C GLY A 217 -8.78 -2.87 -6.94
N ARG A 218 -9.41 -2.47 -5.82
CA ARG A 218 -8.99 -1.32 -5.00
C ARG A 218 -8.87 -1.68 -3.54
N ILE A 219 -7.98 -0.99 -2.85
CA ILE A 219 -7.85 -1.07 -1.40
C ILE A 219 -8.32 0.22 -0.74
N PHE A 220 -8.93 0.09 0.43
CA PHE A 220 -9.46 1.20 1.23
C PHE A 220 -8.95 1.06 2.66
N TYR A 221 -8.43 2.14 3.23
CA TYR A 221 -7.89 2.09 4.59
C TYR A 221 -8.02 3.40 5.34
N ILE A 222 -8.05 3.28 6.67
CA ILE A 222 -8.07 4.41 7.60
C ILE A 222 -6.69 4.61 8.20
N VAL A 223 -6.14 5.81 8.06
CA VAL A 223 -4.80 6.16 8.55
C VAL A 223 -4.75 7.53 9.24
N ASP A 224 -4.02 7.61 10.35
CA ASP A 224 -3.58 8.86 10.98
C ASP A 224 -2.23 9.31 10.41
N GLU A 225 -2.23 10.44 9.72
CA GLU A 225 -1.04 11.10 9.16
C GLU A 225 -0.75 12.44 9.84
N GLY A 226 -1.14 12.59 11.11
CA GLY A 226 -0.64 13.66 11.97
C GLY A 226 0.90 13.66 12.06
N SER A 227 1.46 14.74 12.59
CA SER A 227 2.92 14.88 12.71
C SER A 227 3.54 13.73 13.50
N ILE A 228 4.64 13.17 12.97
CA ILE A 228 5.45 12.13 13.64
C ILE A 228 6.45 12.71 14.63
N ALA A 229 6.61 14.05 14.69
CA ALA A 229 7.56 14.70 15.60
C ALA A 229 7.17 14.50 17.08
N SER A 230 5.87 14.36 17.36
CA SER A 230 5.36 14.03 18.69
C SER A 230 3.95 13.46 18.58
N VAL A 231 3.67 12.39 19.33
CA VAL A 231 2.33 11.82 19.43
C VAL A 231 1.33 12.77 20.09
N ALA A 232 1.80 13.72 20.91
CA ALA A 232 0.96 14.71 21.58
C ALA A 232 0.32 15.74 20.62
N LEU A 233 0.84 15.84 19.39
CA LEU A 233 0.26 16.71 18.37
C LEU A 233 -1.07 16.12 17.86
N PRO A 234 -2.05 16.97 17.49
CA PRO A 234 -3.34 16.49 17.00
C PRO A 234 -3.22 15.49 15.84
N PRO A 235 -4.07 14.44 15.80
CA PRO A 235 -4.10 13.49 14.71
C PRO A 235 -4.72 14.11 13.45
N LYS A 236 -4.43 13.50 12.30
CA LYS A 236 -5.04 13.84 11.02
C LYS A 236 -5.49 12.55 10.34
N TRP A 237 -6.76 12.20 10.54
CA TRP A 237 -7.32 10.96 10.04
C TRP A 237 -7.81 11.09 8.61
N PHE A 238 -7.54 10.05 7.82
CA PHE A 238 -7.96 9.96 6.43
C PHE A 238 -8.56 8.58 6.12
N LEU A 239 -9.59 8.57 5.28
CA LEU A 239 -9.96 7.42 4.47
C LEU A 239 -9.26 7.55 3.12
N VAL A 240 -8.51 6.52 2.75
CA VAL A 240 -7.68 6.52 1.54
C VAL A 240 -8.09 5.38 0.63
N ALA A 241 -8.16 5.64 -0.68
CA ALA A 241 -8.31 4.63 -1.71
C ALA A 241 -7.11 4.59 -2.63
N ARG A 242 -6.63 3.38 -2.94
CA ARG A 242 -5.59 3.12 -3.93
C ARG A 242 -6.02 2.02 -4.86
N ASP A 243 -5.47 2.05 -6.06
CA ASP A 243 -5.47 0.88 -6.92
C ASP A 243 -4.69 -0.25 -6.22
N ALA A 244 -5.24 -1.47 -6.21
CA ALA A 244 -4.68 -2.57 -5.44
C ALA A 244 -3.38 -3.12 -6.04
N PHE A 245 -3.18 -3.01 -7.36
CA PHE A 245 -2.07 -3.66 -8.06
C PHE A 245 -0.93 -2.73 -8.44
N SER A 246 -1.22 -1.43 -8.62
CA SER A 246 -0.25 -0.37 -8.88
C SER A 246 0.00 0.52 -7.67
N GLY A 247 -0.86 0.52 -6.65
CA GLY A 247 -0.70 1.38 -5.47
C GLY A 247 -0.92 2.88 -5.74
N VAL A 248 -1.29 3.26 -6.97
CA VAL A 248 -1.59 4.65 -7.34
C VAL A 248 -2.74 5.18 -6.48
N LEU A 249 -2.56 6.40 -5.96
CA LEU A 249 -3.57 7.06 -5.14
C LEU A 249 -4.76 7.45 -6.02
N LEU A 250 -5.96 7.00 -5.64
CA LEU A 250 -7.19 7.33 -6.37
C LEU A 250 -7.88 8.54 -5.74
N TRP A 251 -7.99 8.53 -4.42
CA TRP A 251 -8.52 9.66 -3.66
C TRP A 251 -8.15 9.50 -2.19
N LYS A 252 -8.16 10.62 -1.48
CA LYS A 252 -7.90 10.69 -0.05
C LYS A 252 -8.84 11.70 0.57
N ARG A 253 -9.65 11.25 1.53
CA ARG A 253 -10.70 12.03 2.16
C ARG A 253 -10.37 12.23 3.64
N PRO A 254 -10.31 13.48 4.15
CA PRO A 254 -10.21 13.70 5.58
C PRO A 254 -11.47 13.18 6.28
N VAL A 255 -11.31 12.58 7.46
CA VAL A 255 -12.42 12.14 8.30
C VAL A 255 -12.31 12.78 9.68
N ASP A 256 -13.45 12.92 10.36
CA ASP A 256 -13.46 13.36 11.75
C ASP A 256 -12.63 12.40 12.62
N PRO A 257 -12.15 12.83 13.80
CA PRO A 257 -11.35 11.99 14.69
C PRO A 257 -11.87 10.55 14.78
N TRP A 258 -11.01 9.61 14.41
CA TRP A 258 -11.40 8.20 14.25
C TRP A 258 -11.51 7.46 15.58
N GLU A 259 -10.72 7.91 16.57
CA GLU A 259 -10.68 7.53 17.99
C GLU A 259 -9.65 8.44 18.70
N GLY A 260 -9.62 8.44 20.04
CA GLY A 260 -8.60 9.10 20.86
C GLY A 260 -7.19 8.55 20.61
N HIS A 261 -6.37 9.30 19.86
CA HIS A 261 -4.99 8.90 19.51
C HIS A 261 -4.04 8.72 20.71
N LEU A 262 -4.31 9.32 21.88
CA LEU A 262 -3.49 9.20 23.10
C LEU A 262 -3.93 8.05 24.02
N ARG A 263 -4.81 7.17 23.54
CA ARG A 263 -5.17 5.94 24.25
C ARG A 263 -3.92 5.08 24.50
N ASN A 264 -3.90 4.32 25.59
CA ASN A 264 -2.81 3.41 25.96
C ASN A 264 -2.49 2.43 24.79
N PHE A 265 -1.27 1.84 24.73
CA PHE A 265 -0.82 0.76 23.78
C PHE A 265 -2.03 -0.03 23.45
N ARG A 266 -2.36 0.02 22.17
CA ARG A 266 -3.12 -1.05 21.52
C ARG A 266 -4.39 -1.41 22.30
N SER A 267 -4.88 -0.50 23.14
CA SER A 267 -6.07 -0.64 23.96
C SER A 267 -7.26 -0.07 23.23
N GLY A 268 -7.15 0.23 21.93
CA GLY A 268 -8.27 0.66 21.11
C GLY A 268 -9.41 -0.37 21.17
N PRO A 269 -10.67 0.08 21.02
CA PRO A 269 -11.82 -0.83 20.97
C PRO A 269 -11.61 -1.93 19.90
N ALA A 270 -11.98 -3.17 20.23
CA ALA A 270 -11.80 -4.30 19.32
C ALA A 270 -12.62 -4.18 18.00
N ASP A 271 -13.70 -3.41 18.01
CA ASP A 271 -14.57 -3.12 16.87
C ASP A 271 -14.11 -1.93 16.01
N LEU A 272 -12.99 -1.28 16.35
CA LEU A 272 -12.50 -0.09 15.64
C LEU A 272 -12.33 -0.33 14.13
N ALA A 273 -11.90 -1.53 13.73
CA ALA A 273 -11.71 -1.93 12.33
C ALA A 273 -13.01 -2.32 11.59
N ARG A 274 -14.12 -2.53 12.32
CA ARG A 274 -15.42 -2.99 11.78
C ARG A 274 -16.26 -1.88 11.14
N ARG A 275 -15.73 -0.66 11.07
CA ARG A 275 -16.43 0.54 10.56
C ARG A 275 -16.06 0.88 9.12
N LEU A 276 -15.42 -0.05 8.41
CA LEU A 276 -15.07 0.07 7.01
C LEU A 276 -15.35 -1.25 6.30
N VAL A 277 -16.22 -1.20 5.29
CA VAL A 277 -16.58 -2.34 4.43
C VAL A 277 -16.57 -1.86 2.98
N ALA A 278 -16.06 -2.68 2.06
CA ALA A 278 -16.09 -2.38 0.62
C ALA A 278 -16.67 -3.58 -0.13
N VAL A 279 -17.68 -3.37 -0.97
CA VAL A 279 -18.32 -4.40 -1.78
C VAL A 279 -18.62 -3.84 -3.16
N GLY A 280 -18.06 -4.45 -4.20
CA GLY A 280 -18.17 -3.96 -5.57
C GLY A 280 -17.69 -2.51 -5.69
N ASP A 281 -18.58 -1.62 -6.15
CA ASP A 281 -18.29 -0.19 -6.35
C ASP A 281 -18.75 0.72 -5.19
N ARG A 282 -18.96 0.15 -4.00
CA ARG A 282 -19.39 0.87 -2.80
C ARG A 282 -18.42 0.68 -1.64
N VAL A 283 -18.15 1.77 -0.93
CA VAL A 283 -17.49 1.75 0.38
C VAL A 283 -18.48 2.23 1.44
N TYR A 284 -18.76 1.38 2.42
CA TYR A 284 -19.60 1.67 3.57
C TYR A 284 -18.72 1.99 4.77
N VAL A 285 -18.87 3.19 5.34
CA VAL A 285 -17.97 3.72 6.36
C VAL A 285 -18.69 4.69 7.28
N THR A 286 -18.24 4.81 8.54
CA THR A 286 -18.58 5.95 9.38
C THR A 286 -17.50 7.02 9.22
N LEU A 287 -17.82 8.24 8.80
CA LEU A 287 -16.83 9.29 8.51
C LEU A 287 -16.30 9.97 9.79
N GLY A 288 -15.96 9.18 10.80
CA GLY A 288 -15.51 9.60 12.13
C GLY A 288 -16.06 8.71 13.23
N TYR A 289 -15.50 8.83 14.44
CA TYR A 289 -16.03 8.12 15.61
C TYR A 289 -17.44 8.62 15.98
N GLY A 290 -18.34 7.69 16.30
CA GLY A 290 -19.73 8.01 16.67
C GLY A 290 -20.62 8.52 15.52
N LYS A 291 -20.14 8.54 14.27
CA LYS A 291 -20.91 9.01 13.12
C LYS A 291 -21.84 7.93 12.56
N GLY A 292 -22.85 8.39 11.82
CA GLY A 292 -23.72 7.52 11.04
C GLY A 292 -23.03 6.88 9.84
N LEU A 293 -23.68 5.85 9.30
CA LEU A 293 -23.22 5.14 8.12
C LEU A 293 -23.33 6.01 6.87
N THR A 294 -22.29 5.96 6.04
CA THR A 294 -22.23 6.60 4.74
C THR A 294 -21.74 5.60 3.69
N ALA A 295 -22.39 5.58 2.52
CA ALA A 295 -21.90 4.90 1.34
C ALA A 295 -21.19 5.90 0.42
N LEU A 296 -20.01 5.53 -0.05
CA LEU A 296 -19.20 6.28 -1.01
C LEU A 296 -19.10 5.50 -2.32
N ASP A 297 -18.98 6.23 -3.43
CA ASP A 297 -18.52 5.65 -4.68
C ASP A 297 -17.04 5.28 -4.53
N ALA A 298 -16.75 4.01 -4.72
CA ALA A 298 -15.44 3.45 -4.41
C ALA A 298 -14.32 4.02 -5.32
N ALA A 299 -14.64 4.55 -6.51
CA ALA A 299 -13.64 5.05 -7.46
C ALA A 299 -13.33 6.55 -7.28
N THR A 300 -14.28 7.31 -6.73
CA THR A 300 -14.20 8.78 -6.62
C THR A 300 -14.12 9.28 -5.17
N GLY A 301 -14.60 8.48 -4.20
CA GLY A 301 -14.71 8.88 -2.79
C GLY A 301 -15.91 9.80 -2.51
N GLU A 302 -16.72 10.10 -3.52
CA GLU A 302 -17.91 10.93 -3.41
C GLU A 302 -18.99 10.22 -2.60
N THR A 303 -19.69 10.98 -1.76
CA THR A 303 -20.81 10.45 -0.99
C THR A 303 -21.97 10.14 -1.91
N VAL A 304 -22.36 8.87 -1.96
CA VAL A 304 -23.53 8.38 -2.69
C VAL A 304 -24.76 8.45 -1.81
N LYS A 305 -24.64 8.06 -0.53
CA LYS A 305 -25.76 8.01 0.40
C LYS A 305 -25.32 8.13 1.85
N THR A 306 -26.15 8.74 2.67
CA THR A 306 -26.09 8.70 4.14
C THR A 306 -27.33 7.96 4.66
N TYR A 307 -27.16 7.10 5.65
CA TYR A 307 -28.26 6.28 6.17
C TYR A 307 -28.81 6.93 7.45
N ALA A 308 -30.00 7.51 7.37
CA ALA A 308 -30.64 8.16 8.52
C ALA A 308 -30.89 7.19 9.67
N GLY A 309 -30.75 7.67 10.92
CA GLY A 309 -30.99 6.86 12.13
C GLY A 309 -29.90 5.84 12.44
N THR A 310 -28.73 5.95 11.80
CA THR A 310 -27.57 5.07 12.01
C THR A 310 -26.44 5.75 12.77
N ASP A 311 -26.66 6.93 13.35
CA ASP A 311 -25.66 7.63 14.18
C ASP A 311 -25.11 6.69 15.26
N HIS A 312 -23.81 6.80 15.56
CA HIS A 312 -23.08 5.88 16.45
C HIS A 312 -23.04 4.42 15.96
N THR A 313 -22.90 4.21 14.65
CA THR A 313 -22.59 2.88 14.11
C THR A 313 -21.18 2.44 14.56
N LEU A 314 -21.11 1.28 15.21
CA LEU A 314 -19.90 0.67 15.76
C LEU A 314 -19.36 -0.45 14.86
N GLU A 315 -20.25 -1.21 14.21
CA GLU A 315 -19.88 -2.31 13.31
C GLU A 315 -20.77 -2.31 12.06
N ILE A 316 -20.18 -2.68 10.92
CA ILE A 316 -20.84 -2.81 9.63
C ILE A 316 -20.54 -4.22 9.10
N VAL A 317 -21.60 -4.94 8.73
CA VAL A 317 -21.52 -6.20 7.96
C VAL A 317 -22.44 -6.06 6.74
N CYS A 318 -21.91 -6.33 5.55
CA CYS A 318 -22.67 -6.33 4.30
C CYS A 318 -22.80 -7.78 3.81
N SER A 319 -24.04 -8.28 3.71
CA SER A 319 -24.34 -9.60 3.15
C SER A 319 -25.54 -9.48 2.23
N ASP A 320 -25.42 -9.97 0.99
CA ASP A 320 -26.53 -10.09 0.04
C ASP A 320 -27.35 -8.80 -0.15
N GLY A 321 -26.67 -7.65 -0.21
CA GLY A 321 -27.31 -6.34 -0.37
C GLY A 321 -27.98 -5.78 0.89
N VAL A 322 -27.82 -6.43 2.04
CA VAL A 322 -28.28 -5.97 3.36
C VAL A 322 -27.08 -5.51 4.19
N LEU A 323 -27.19 -4.33 4.78
CA LEU A 323 -26.24 -3.79 5.75
C LEU A 323 -26.77 -4.05 7.15
N LEU A 324 -26.06 -4.90 7.88
CA LEU A 324 -26.29 -5.23 9.27
C LEU A 324 -25.36 -4.37 10.12
N LEU A 325 -25.95 -3.56 11.00
CA LEU A 325 -25.26 -2.53 11.76
C LEU A 325 -25.38 -2.82 13.25
N VAL A 326 -24.27 -2.72 13.97
CA VAL A 326 -24.31 -2.55 15.43
C VAL A 326 -24.29 -1.06 15.71
N VAL A 327 -25.34 -0.55 16.33
CA VAL A 327 -25.51 0.87 16.63
C VAL A 327 -25.53 1.07 18.14
N GLY A 328 -24.72 2.00 18.64
CA GLY A 328 -24.68 2.37 20.06
C GLY A 328 -25.68 3.46 20.39
N ASP A 329 -26.23 3.43 21.61
CA ASP A 329 -26.99 4.54 22.16
C ASP A 329 -26.08 5.77 22.30
N ARG A 330 -26.64 6.95 22.05
CA ARG A 330 -25.93 8.22 22.18
C ARG A 330 -25.72 8.57 23.65
N THR A 331 -24.47 8.84 24.04
CA THR A 331 -24.09 9.28 25.39
C THR A 331 -23.23 10.56 25.32
N PRO A 332 -23.18 11.37 26.39
CA PRO A 332 -22.26 12.52 26.43
C PRO A 332 -20.79 12.13 26.21
N ASP A 333 -20.39 10.93 26.64
CA ASP A 333 -19.03 10.43 26.54
C ASP A 333 -18.66 9.92 25.12
N ASN A 334 -19.62 9.43 24.32
CA ASN A 334 -19.38 8.89 22.97
C ASN A 334 -19.73 9.87 21.82
N THR A 335 -20.15 11.10 22.17
CA THR A 335 -20.47 12.18 21.22
C THR A 335 -19.32 13.16 21.01
N ALA A 336 -18.45 13.28 22.01
CA ALA A 336 -17.23 14.05 21.89
C ALA A 336 -16.10 13.11 21.47
N GLY A 337 -15.84 12.96 20.16
CA GLY A 337 -14.58 12.41 19.63
C GLY A 337 -13.32 13.20 20.06
N ALA A 338 -13.44 14.01 21.10
CA ALA A 338 -12.39 14.72 21.78
C ALA A 338 -11.76 13.77 22.79
N ALA A 339 -10.47 13.48 22.57
CA ALA A 339 -9.60 13.08 23.65
C ALA A 339 -9.93 13.93 24.89
N LYS A 340 -10.22 13.30 26.04
CA LYS A 340 -10.03 14.00 27.32
C LYS A 340 -8.62 14.59 27.25
N PRO A 341 -8.42 15.90 27.49
CA PRO A 341 -7.13 16.54 27.28
C PRO A 341 -6.11 15.87 28.20
N VAL A 342 -5.35 14.93 27.64
CA VAL A 342 -4.19 14.35 28.30
C VAL A 342 -3.18 15.49 28.31
N ARG A 343 -2.83 15.97 29.49
CA ARG A 343 -1.82 17.03 29.61
C ARG A 343 -0.52 16.47 29.02
N PRO A 344 0.30 17.26 28.30
CA PRO A 344 1.57 16.79 27.74
C PRO A 344 2.48 16.04 28.73
N ALA A 345 2.41 16.39 30.02
CA ALA A 345 3.12 15.72 31.10
C ALA A 345 2.69 14.25 31.35
N GLN A 346 1.51 13.83 30.91
CA GLN A 346 0.97 12.48 31.09
C GLN A 346 1.26 11.55 29.91
N VAL A 347 1.77 12.06 28.78
CA VAL A 347 2.13 11.25 27.60
C VAL A 347 3.22 10.21 27.93
N TRP A 348 4.05 10.50 28.95
CA TRP A 348 5.20 9.68 29.33
C TRP A 348 5.09 9.04 30.73
N HIS A 349 3.94 9.15 31.40
CA HIS A 349 3.72 8.55 32.72
C HIS A 349 2.84 7.30 32.62
N TRP A 350 3.32 6.20 33.23
CA TRP A 350 2.65 4.93 33.57
C TRP A 350 1.14 4.88 33.28
N TRP A 351 0.77 4.70 32.00
CA TRP A 351 -0.33 3.88 31.49
C TRP A 351 -1.46 3.57 32.48
N PRO A 352 -2.19 4.59 32.94
CA PRO A 352 -3.17 4.39 33.98
C PRO A 352 -4.26 3.47 33.45
N ILE A 353 -4.59 2.46 34.23
CA ILE A 353 -5.71 1.57 33.95
C ILE A 353 -6.98 2.30 34.37
N TYR A 354 -7.95 2.44 33.45
CA TYR A 354 -9.23 3.07 33.74
C TYR A 354 -10.39 2.29 33.12
N GLU A 355 -11.56 2.41 33.74
CA GLU A 355 -12.79 1.78 33.26
C GLU A 355 -13.40 2.60 32.11
N GLU A 356 -13.92 1.89 31.11
CA GLU A 356 -14.73 2.44 30.04
C GLU A 356 -16.13 1.83 30.11
N ARG A 357 -17.15 2.61 29.73
CA ARG A 357 -18.54 2.16 29.72
C ARG A 357 -19.09 2.27 28.31
N PRO A 358 -18.99 1.19 27.50
CA PRO A 358 -19.58 1.18 26.18
C PRO A 358 -21.08 1.48 26.25
N PRO A 359 -21.64 2.14 25.22
CA PRO A 359 -23.06 2.39 25.17
C PRO A 359 -23.83 1.08 25.07
N ARG A 360 -25.12 1.10 25.47
CA ARG A 360 -26.02 0.00 25.11
C ARG A 360 -26.11 -0.05 23.58
N LYS A 361 -26.19 -1.25 23.02
CA LYS A 361 -26.19 -1.44 21.56
C LYS A 361 -27.53 -1.98 21.08
N HIS A 362 -27.77 -1.85 19.79
CA HIS A 362 -28.87 -2.48 19.08
C HIS A 362 -28.43 -2.89 17.68
N VAL A 363 -29.12 -3.85 17.09
CA VAL A 363 -28.83 -4.31 15.72
C VAL A 363 -29.87 -3.76 14.77
N VAL A 364 -29.41 -3.18 13.67
CA VAL A 364 -30.24 -2.59 12.62
C VAL A 364 -29.91 -3.25 11.30
N ALA A 365 -30.91 -3.70 10.56
CA ALA A 365 -30.75 -4.13 9.18
C ALA A 365 -31.34 -3.09 8.23
N VAL A 366 -30.55 -2.63 7.27
CA VAL A 366 -31.00 -1.70 6.23
C VAL A 366 -30.66 -2.26 4.86
N GLN A 367 -31.54 -2.02 3.89
CA GLN A 367 -31.24 -2.34 2.50
C GLN A 367 -30.13 -1.43 2.00
N ALA A 368 -29.07 -1.98 1.41
CA ALA A 368 -27.90 -1.20 1.01
C ALA A 368 -28.25 -0.12 -0.02
N ASP A 369 -28.97 -0.48 -1.09
CA ASP A 369 -29.26 0.45 -2.19
C ASP A 369 -30.29 1.51 -1.83
N SER A 370 -31.40 1.13 -1.18
CA SER A 370 -32.48 2.07 -0.86
C SER A 370 -32.25 2.81 0.46
N GLY A 371 -31.51 2.23 1.40
CA GLY A 371 -31.41 2.71 2.78
C GLY A 371 -32.66 2.45 3.61
N ALA A 372 -33.61 1.66 3.10
CA ALA A 372 -34.82 1.31 3.82
C ALA A 372 -34.48 0.45 5.04
N LEU A 373 -35.04 0.82 6.19
CA LEU A 373 -35.00 -0.02 7.39
C LEU A 373 -35.78 -1.30 7.13
N LEU A 374 -35.12 -2.45 7.28
CA LEU A 374 -35.76 -3.76 7.19
C LEU A 374 -36.28 -4.18 8.56
N TRP A 375 -35.43 -4.11 9.58
CA TRP A 375 -35.79 -4.40 10.96
C TRP A 375 -34.78 -3.79 11.94
N LYS A 376 -35.21 -3.64 13.20
CA LYS A 376 -34.37 -3.22 14.32
C LYS A 376 -34.63 -4.13 15.51
N LYS A 377 -33.56 -4.68 16.11
CA LYS A 377 -33.60 -5.44 17.36
C LYS A 377 -32.90 -4.64 18.45
N ALA A 378 -33.65 -4.23 19.47
CA ALA A 378 -33.18 -3.45 20.61
C ALA A 378 -33.78 -4.03 21.89
N ASP A 379 -33.02 -4.92 22.53
CA ASP A 379 -33.43 -5.71 23.69
C ASP A 379 -32.24 -5.93 24.64
N ALA A 380 -32.43 -6.75 25.68
CA ALA A 380 -31.40 -6.99 26.68
C ALA A 380 -30.13 -7.67 26.11
N ASP A 381 -30.29 -8.55 25.11
CA ASP A 381 -29.17 -9.26 24.48
C ASP A 381 -28.34 -8.32 23.63
N THR A 382 -29.00 -7.57 22.75
CA THR A 382 -28.33 -6.61 21.88
C THR A 382 -27.74 -5.44 22.67
N ALA A 383 -28.35 -5.03 23.78
CA ALA A 383 -27.81 -4.00 24.66
C ALA A 383 -26.41 -4.31 25.19
N GLN A 384 -26.04 -5.59 25.30
CA GLN A 384 -24.73 -6.04 25.76
C GLN A 384 -23.96 -6.85 24.69
N LEU A 385 -24.31 -6.68 23.41
CA LEU A 385 -23.66 -7.36 22.29
C LEU A 385 -22.14 -7.19 22.36
N LEU A 386 -21.42 -8.30 22.29
CA LEU A 386 -19.97 -8.31 22.37
C LEU A 386 -19.34 -7.91 21.03
N PRO A 387 -18.30 -7.06 21.05
CA PRO A 387 -17.73 -6.49 19.84
C PRO A 387 -17.19 -7.58 18.91
N THR A 388 -17.23 -7.34 17.61
CA THR A 388 -16.69 -8.21 16.54
C THR A 388 -17.37 -9.56 16.37
N THR A 389 -18.55 -9.76 16.96
CA THR A 389 -19.28 -11.04 16.88
C THR A 389 -20.40 -11.07 15.86
N LEU A 390 -20.84 -9.92 15.36
CA LEU A 390 -21.84 -9.87 14.29
C LEU A 390 -21.27 -10.54 13.05
N ALA A 391 -21.94 -11.60 12.58
CA ALA A 391 -21.58 -12.36 11.40
C ALA A 391 -22.85 -12.71 10.60
N ALA A 392 -22.73 -12.87 9.29
CA ALA A 392 -23.82 -13.29 8.42
C ALA A 392 -23.37 -14.34 7.41
N SER A 393 -24.21 -15.36 7.22
CA SER A 393 -24.00 -16.41 6.23
C SER A 393 -25.30 -17.17 5.97
N GLY A 394 -25.57 -17.53 4.71
CA GLY A 394 -26.70 -18.38 4.33
C GLY A 394 -28.06 -17.89 4.82
N GLY A 395 -28.33 -16.58 4.69
CA GLY A 395 -29.58 -15.95 5.11
C GLY A 395 -29.80 -15.84 6.62
N ARG A 396 -28.75 -16.07 7.43
CA ARG A 396 -28.78 -15.97 8.89
C ARG A 396 -27.77 -14.95 9.38
N VAL A 397 -28.07 -14.37 10.55
CA VAL A 397 -27.22 -13.44 11.26
C VAL A 397 -26.93 -14.00 12.64
N PHE A 398 -25.68 -13.94 13.07
CA PHE A 398 -25.22 -14.47 14.34
C PHE A 398 -24.54 -13.36 15.14
N PHE A 399 -24.70 -13.38 16.45
CA PHE A 399 -23.93 -12.53 17.37
C PHE A 399 -23.86 -13.20 18.74
N GLN A 400 -23.01 -12.66 19.60
CA GLN A 400 -22.82 -13.17 20.97
C GLN A 400 -23.13 -12.08 22.00
N SER A 401 -23.95 -12.43 22.98
CA SER A 401 -24.15 -11.67 24.22
C SER A 401 -23.22 -12.23 25.31
N PRO A 402 -23.17 -11.64 26.51
CA PRO A 402 -22.39 -12.20 27.62
C PRO A 402 -22.85 -13.57 28.12
N GLN A 403 -24.00 -14.06 27.64
CA GLN A 403 -24.64 -15.30 28.10
C GLN A 403 -24.94 -16.28 26.98
N ASP A 404 -25.15 -15.83 25.75
CA ASP A 404 -25.64 -16.68 24.65
C ASP A 404 -24.97 -16.35 23.31
N VAL A 405 -24.89 -17.35 22.44
CA VAL A 405 -24.79 -17.16 20.99
C VAL A 405 -26.20 -17.21 20.42
N ILE A 406 -26.56 -16.22 19.61
CA ILE A 406 -27.92 -16.03 19.10
C ILE A 406 -27.88 -16.01 17.58
N ALA A 407 -28.83 -16.71 16.94
CA ALA A 407 -29.05 -16.68 15.50
C ALA A 407 -30.40 -16.05 15.16
N LEU A 408 -30.37 -15.16 14.18
CA LEU A 408 -31.54 -14.49 13.62
C LEU A 408 -31.69 -14.83 12.14
N GLU A 409 -32.92 -14.77 11.65
CA GLU A 409 -33.21 -14.72 10.22
C GLU A 409 -32.80 -13.35 9.67
N ALA A 410 -31.93 -13.33 8.65
CA ALA A 410 -31.38 -12.08 8.14
C ALA A 410 -32.44 -11.13 7.56
N ALA A 411 -33.50 -11.68 6.97
CA ALA A 411 -34.56 -10.90 6.33
C ALA A 411 -35.49 -10.21 7.33
N SER A 412 -35.73 -10.79 8.51
CA SER A 412 -36.77 -10.33 9.44
C SER A 412 -36.25 -9.93 10.83
N GLY A 413 -35.02 -10.35 11.20
CA GLY A 413 -34.48 -10.20 12.55
C GLY A 413 -35.14 -11.14 13.57
N ARG A 414 -36.01 -12.05 13.13
CA ARG A 414 -36.65 -13.05 13.98
C ARG A 414 -35.62 -14.03 14.52
N GLU A 415 -35.67 -14.29 15.82
CA GLU A 415 -34.82 -15.29 16.45
C GLU A 415 -35.13 -16.69 15.90
N LEU A 416 -34.08 -17.40 15.51
CA LEU A 416 -34.13 -18.78 15.06
C LEU A 416 -33.81 -19.73 16.21
N TRP A 417 -32.71 -19.44 16.92
CA TRP A 417 -32.27 -20.20 18.08
C TRP A 417 -31.33 -19.36 18.93
N ARG A 418 -31.15 -19.81 20.18
CA ARG A 418 -30.09 -19.35 21.09
C ARG A 418 -29.42 -20.53 21.77
N ALA A 419 -28.13 -20.38 22.07
CA ALA A 419 -27.33 -21.41 22.71
C ALA A 419 -26.50 -20.82 23.85
N PRO A 420 -26.46 -21.46 25.04
CA PRO A 420 -25.69 -20.96 26.18
C PRO A 420 -24.19 -20.80 25.88
N ARG A 421 -23.66 -19.65 26.29
CA ARG A 421 -22.26 -19.23 26.23
C ARG A 421 -21.94 -18.21 27.35
N PRO A 422 -21.87 -18.63 28.63
CA PRO A 422 -21.50 -17.74 29.74
C PRO A 422 -20.00 -17.39 29.70
N LEU A 423 -19.65 -16.14 30.02
CA LEU A 423 -18.28 -15.62 29.83
C LEU A 423 -17.78 -14.76 30.99
N ALA A 424 -16.46 -14.56 31.04
CA ALA A 424 -15.81 -13.58 31.89
C ALA A 424 -16.35 -12.17 31.63
N ARG A 425 -16.73 -11.50 32.72
CA ARG A 425 -17.34 -10.18 32.71
C ARG A 425 -16.35 -9.03 32.85
N ARG A 426 -15.08 -9.28 33.20
CA ARG A 426 -14.03 -8.26 33.21
C ARG A 426 -13.16 -8.40 31.96
N ARG A 427 -13.06 -7.35 31.16
CA ARG A 427 -12.38 -7.38 29.85
C ARG A 427 -11.56 -6.14 29.59
N ALA A 428 -10.43 -6.34 28.95
CA ALA A 428 -9.72 -5.24 28.33
C ALA A 428 -10.45 -4.80 27.05
N THR A 429 -10.41 -3.52 26.69
CA THR A 429 -11.13 -2.99 25.52
C THR A 429 -10.62 -3.50 24.17
N TRP A 430 -9.40 -4.03 24.12
CA TRP A 430 -8.84 -4.70 22.95
C TRP A 430 -9.29 -6.18 22.83
N SER A 431 -9.87 -6.76 23.88
CA SER A 431 -10.39 -8.13 23.89
C SER A 431 -11.77 -8.20 23.26
N ALA A 432 -12.05 -9.30 22.58
CA ALA A 432 -13.35 -9.61 22.03
C ALA A 432 -13.48 -11.13 21.84
N PRO A 433 -14.69 -11.68 21.76
CA PRO A 433 -14.90 -13.03 21.26
C PRO A 433 -14.51 -13.13 19.78
N THR A 434 -14.23 -14.34 19.32
CA THR A 434 -14.10 -14.66 17.90
C THR A 434 -15.23 -15.57 17.48
N LEU A 435 -16.20 -15.01 16.74
CA LEU A 435 -17.32 -15.75 16.17
C LEU A 435 -17.11 -15.91 14.67
N VAL A 436 -17.00 -17.15 14.19
CA VAL A 436 -16.80 -17.50 12.77
C VAL A 436 -17.92 -18.42 12.30
N VAL A 437 -18.43 -18.20 11.09
CA VAL A 437 -19.50 -19.01 10.49
C VAL A 437 -18.97 -19.71 9.24
N CYS A 438 -18.79 -21.02 9.26
CA CYS A 438 -18.28 -21.75 8.09
C CYS A 438 -18.86 -23.17 8.03
N GLY A 439 -19.18 -23.65 6.83
CA GLY A 439 -19.60 -25.04 6.61
C GLY A 439 -20.83 -25.48 7.41
N GLY A 440 -21.76 -24.56 7.70
CA GLY A 440 -22.94 -24.84 8.54
C GLY A 440 -22.63 -24.98 10.04
N VAL A 441 -21.47 -24.48 10.49
CA VAL A 441 -21.05 -24.45 11.89
C VAL A 441 -20.76 -23.01 12.31
N VAL A 442 -21.14 -22.67 13.54
CA VAL A 442 -20.76 -21.43 14.22
C VAL A 442 -19.71 -21.76 15.28
N LEU A 443 -18.52 -21.18 15.13
CA LEU A 443 -17.40 -21.33 16.04
C LEU A 443 -17.32 -20.09 16.93
N SER A 444 -17.36 -20.26 18.24
CA SER A 444 -17.22 -19.18 19.24
C SER A 444 -16.01 -19.45 20.13
N GLY A 445 -14.89 -18.78 19.84
CA GLY A 445 -13.66 -18.79 20.65
C GLY A 445 -13.62 -17.60 21.59
N ASP A 446 -13.56 -17.84 22.90
CA ASP A 446 -13.52 -16.75 23.90
C ASP A 446 -13.07 -17.22 25.28
N ARG A 447 -12.84 -16.28 26.22
CA ARG A 447 -12.55 -16.52 27.63
C ARG A 447 -13.66 -17.34 28.30
N SER A 448 -13.29 -18.28 29.17
CA SER A 448 -14.26 -19.01 30.00
C SER A 448 -14.90 -18.07 31.04
N ALA A 449 -16.00 -18.50 31.66
CA ALA A 449 -16.66 -17.74 32.73
C ALA A 449 -15.84 -17.70 34.04
N GLU A 450 -14.86 -18.57 34.20
CA GLU A 450 -14.05 -18.66 35.41
C GLU A 450 -13.13 -17.44 35.53
N THR A 451 -13.24 -16.73 36.65
CA THR A 451 -12.36 -15.59 36.94
C THR A 451 -11.00 -16.14 37.40
N PRO A 452 -9.87 -15.74 36.78
CA PRO A 452 -8.57 -16.17 37.26
C PRO A 452 -8.35 -15.73 38.71
N PRO A 453 -7.61 -16.48 39.55
CA PRO A 453 -7.47 -16.21 40.98
C PRO A 453 -6.91 -14.81 41.34
N LYS A 454 -6.27 -14.13 40.38
CA LYS A 454 -5.61 -12.83 40.55
C LYS A 454 -6.42 -11.64 40.01
N GLU A 455 -7.60 -11.87 39.45
CA GLU A 455 -8.47 -10.80 38.96
C GLU A 455 -9.62 -10.53 39.94
N THR A 456 -9.92 -9.24 40.14
CA THR A 456 -11.11 -8.84 40.89
C THR A 456 -12.36 -9.22 40.07
N PRO A 457 -13.35 -9.90 40.66
CA PRO A 457 -14.59 -10.20 39.97
C PRO A 457 -15.27 -8.92 39.46
N ALA A 458 -15.85 -8.97 38.27
CA ALA A 458 -16.69 -7.87 37.79
C ALA A 458 -17.95 -7.75 38.66
N PRO A 459 -18.54 -6.55 38.79
CA PRO A 459 -19.84 -6.35 39.41
C PRO A 459 -20.94 -7.24 38.80
N ALA A 460 -21.91 -7.64 39.61
CA ALA A 460 -23.06 -8.41 39.12
C ALA A 460 -23.85 -7.60 38.06
N GLY A 461 -24.27 -8.27 36.98
CA GLY A 461 -25.19 -7.72 35.96
C GLY A 461 -24.58 -7.23 34.64
N ALA A 462 -23.36 -6.69 34.60
CA ALA A 462 -22.77 -6.10 33.38
C ALA A 462 -21.29 -6.44 33.17
N THR A 463 -20.85 -6.41 31.90
CA THR A 463 -19.42 -6.54 31.55
C THR A 463 -18.67 -5.24 31.88
N GLN A 464 -17.64 -5.34 32.73
CA GLN A 464 -16.70 -4.27 33.02
C GLN A 464 -15.61 -4.21 31.95
N TRP A 465 -15.50 -3.06 31.28
CA TRP A 465 -14.50 -2.80 30.26
C TRP A 465 -13.38 -1.92 30.80
N VAL A 466 -12.13 -2.30 30.53
CA VAL A 466 -10.95 -1.67 31.09
C VAL A 466 -9.97 -1.32 29.98
N VAL A 467 -9.42 -0.11 30.01
CA VAL A 467 -8.34 0.29 29.11
C VAL A 467 -7.02 -0.08 29.77
N ASP A 468 -6.45 -1.21 29.36
CA ASP A 468 -5.13 -1.69 29.79
C ASP A 468 -4.33 -2.29 28.62
N SER A 469 -3.05 -2.53 28.87
CA SER A 469 -2.10 -3.12 27.91
C SER A 469 -1.47 -4.42 28.42
N LEU A 470 -2.15 -5.10 29.35
CA LEU A 470 -1.66 -6.30 30.05
C LEU A 470 -1.87 -7.59 29.23
N GLY A 471 -1.65 -7.50 27.91
CA GLY A 471 -1.75 -8.63 26.99
C GLY A 471 -0.91 -9.83 27.44
N GLY A 472 -1.47 -11.02 27.26
CA GLY A 472 -0.79 -12.29 27.57
C GLY A 472 -1.07 -12.89 28.94
N ASN A 473 -1.74 -12.17 29.85
CA ASN A 473 -2.20 -12.71 31.13
C ASN A 473 -3.65 -13.23 31.10
N ALA A 474 -4.28 -13.30 29.92
CA ALA A 474 -5.65 -13.76 29.79
C ALA A 474 -5.80 -15.23 30.23
N PRO A 475 -6.90 -15.58 30.92
CA PRO A 475 -7.20 -16.96 31.30
C PRO A 475 -7.35 -17.84 30.06
N VAL A 476 -7.14 -19.15 30.23
CA VAL A 476 -7.47 -20.12 29.20
C VAL A 476 -8.97 -20.06 28.95
N GLY A 477 -9.33 -19.82 27.69
CA GLY A 477 -10.69 -19.81 27.21
C GLY A 477 -11.11 -21.14 26.59
N GLU A 478 -12.24 -21.11 25.92
CA GLU A 478 -12.86 -22.25 25.27
C GLU A 478 -13.29 -21.85 23.85
N LEU A 479 -13.10 -22.76 22.90
CA LEU A 479 -13.69 -22.73 21.57
C LEU A 479 -14.87 -23.69 21.57
N ILE A 480 -16.08 -23.20 21.28
CA ILE A 480 -17.28 -24.05 21.13
C ILE A 480 -17.77 -23.99 19.70
N ALA A 481 -18.09 -25.16 19.14
CA ALA A 481 -18.79 -25.28 17.86
C ALA A 481 -20.28 -25.55 18.08
N TYR A 482 -21.13 -24.84 17.35
CA TYR A 482 -22.58 -25.02 17.31
C TYR A 482 -23.02 -25.30 15.87
N ALA A 483 -24.04 -26.14 15.70
CA ALA A 483 -24.68 -26.31 14.40
C ALA A 483 -25.42 -25.00 14.03
N ALA A 484 -25.14 -24.43 12.85
CA ALA A 484 -25.64 -23.11 12.46
C ALA A 484 -27.17 -23.06 12.27
N ASP A 485 -27.80 -24.22 12.04
CA ASP A 485 -29.25 -24.35 11.82
C ASP A 485 -30.06 -24.44 13.11
N THR A 486 -29.49 -25.02 14.16
CA THR A 486 -30.21 -25.46 15.38
C THR A 486 -29.63 -24.90 16.66
N GLY A 487 -28.41 -24.36 16.64
CA GLY A 487 -27.68 -23.94 17.85
C GLY A 487 -27.20 -25.11 18.70
N ARG A 488 -27.34 -26.36 18.24
CA ARG A 488 -26.90 -27.53 18.98
C ARG A 488 -25.38 -27.52 19.12
N ARG A 489 -24.87 -27.56 20.35
CA ARG A 489 -23.44 -27.73 20.64
C ARG A 489 -22.94 -29.03 20.01
N LEU A 490 -21.88 -28.93 19.20
CA LEU A 490 -21.26 -30.04 18.49
C LEU A 490 -20.05 -30.56 19.26
N TRP A 491 -19.12 -29.67 19.61
CA TRP A 491 -17.90 -29.98 20.35
C TRP A 491 -17.35 -28.71 21.02
N SER A 492 -16.35 -28.89 21.88
CA SER A 492 -15.57 -27.79 22.45
C SER A 492 -14.11 -28.18 22.64
N GLY A 493 -13.23 -27.18 22.69
CA GLY A 493 -11.80 -27.33 22.92
C GLY A 493 -11.20 -26.10 23.61
N PRO A 494 -9.92 -26.17 24.01
CA PRO A 494 -9.24 -25.03 24.59
C PRO A 494 -9.06 -23.91 23.56
N CYS A 495 -9.05 -22.66 24.02
CA CYS A 495 -8.79 -21.47 23.21
C CYS A 495 -8.03 -20.45 24.05
N ARG A 496 -7.19 -19.61 23.45
CA ARG A 496 -6.54 -18.53 24.19
C ARG A 496 -6.42 -17.28 23.32
N GLU A 497 -6.57 -16.13 23.96
CA GLU A 497 -6.29 -14.85 23.31
C GLU A 497 -4.80 -14.72 22.96
N CYS A 498 -4.53 -13.97 21.90
CA CYS A 498 -3.18 -13.62 21.49
C CYS A 498 -2.64 -12.46 22.34
N TYR A 499 -1.39 -12.09 22.13
CA TYR A 499 -0.80 -10.96 22.84
C TYR A 499 -1.47 -9.63 22.46
N ASN A 500 -2.26 -9.03 23.37
CA ASN A 500 -3.05 -7.80 23.11
C ASN A 500 -3.97 -7.89 21.88
N ALA A 501 -4.47 -9.09 21.58
CA ALA A 501 -5.43 -9.32 20.51
C ALA A 501 -6.36 -10.48 20.89
N PRO A 502 -7.59 -10.54 20.34
CA PRO A 502 -8.47 -11.68 20.59
C PRO A 502 -7.90 -13.01 20.09
N ALA A 503 -8.55 -14.11 20.45
CA ALA A 503 -8.14 -15.44 20.02
C ALA A 503 -8.29 -15.65 18.51
N ASP A 504 -7.33 -16.32 17.87
CA ASP A 504 -7.45 -16.71 16.47
C ASP A 504 -8.34 -17.94 16.31
N VAL A 505 -9.35 -17.84 15.44
CA VAL A 505 -10.12 -18.99 14.95
C VAL A 505 -10.10 -18.88 13.44
N LEU A 506 -9.31 -19.72 12.78
CA LEU A 506 -9.07 -19.67 11.34
C LEU A 506 -9.61 -20.96 10.72
N VAL A 507 -10.54 -20.85 9.76
CA VAL A 507 -11.04 -22.01 9.01
C VAL A 507 -10.41 -22.02 7.62
N ALA A 508 -9.38 -22.85 7.43
CA ALA A 508 -8.58 -22.93 6.21
C ALA A 508 -8.29 -24.39 5.84
N GLY A 509 -8.36 -24.72 4.56
CA GLY A 509 -8.18 -26.08 4.06
C GLY A 509 -9.24 -27.05 4.62
N GLY A 510 -10.44 -26.54 4.91
CA GLY A 510 -11.54 -27.30 5.53
C GLY A 510 -11.34 -27.64 7.02
N LEU A 511 -10.31 -27.10 7.68
CA LEU A 511 -10.00 -27.36 9.09
C LEU A 511 -10.03 -26.09 9.92
N VAL A 512 -10.39 -26.22 11.19
CA VAL A 512 -10.29 -25.15 12.19
C VAL A 512 -8.90 -25.19 12.82
N TRP A 513 -8.23 -24.06 12.77
CA TRP A 513 -6.91 -23.83 13.32
C TRP A 513 -7.01 -22.81 14.47
N ASN A 514 -6.59 -23.24 15.66
CA ASN A 514 -6.55 -22.44 16.88
C ASN A 514 -5.35 -22.88 17.73
N GLY A 515 -4.79 -21.96 18.52
CA GLY A 515 -3.63 -22.25 19.36
C GLY A 515 -3.30 -21.12 20.34
N SER A 516 -2.11 -21.19 20.96
CA SER A 516 -1.59 -20.15 21.84
C SER A 516 -0.46 -19.40 21.15
N LEU A 517 -0.58 -18.08 21.09
CA LEU A 517 0.39 -17.15 20.51
C LEU A 517 0.54 -15.93 21.43
N VAL A 518 0.80 -16.17 22.72
CA VAL A 518 1.05 -15.12 23.71
C VAL A 518 2.54 -14.86 23.83
N SER A 519 3.31 -15.92 24.06
CA SER A 519 4.75 -15.85 24.31
C SER A 519 5.56 -16.58 23.25
N ALA A 520 6.84 -16.22 23.12
CA ALA A 520 7.78 -16.92 22.25
C ALA A 520 7.93 -18.42 22.55
N ARG A 521 7.53 -18.86 23.76
CA ARG A 521 7.58 -20.27 24.20
C ARG A 521 6.32 -21.05 23.83
N ASP A 522 5.25 -20.37 23.43
CA ASP A 522 4.01 -21.03 23.09
C ASP A 522 4.18 -21.82 21.79
N PRO A 523 3.65 -23.05 21.68
CA PRO A 523 3.90 -23.94 20.55
C PRO A 523 3.34 -23.42 19.21
N GLY A 524 2.37 -22.50 19.27
CA GLY A 524 1.71 -21.93 18.10
C GLY A 524 0.40 -22.61 17.77
N ILE A 525 0.01 -22.47 16.50
CA ILE A 525 -1.17 -23.12 15.95
C ILE A 525 -0.71 -24.44 15.32
N THR A 526 -0.86 -25.54 16.07
CA THR A 526 -0.25 -26.84 15.72
C THR A 526 -1.27 -27.93 15.37
N GLN A 527 -2.57 -27.69 15.59
CA GLN A 527 -3.64 -28.67 15.37
C GLN A 527 -4.69 -28.11 14.43
N GLY A 528 -4.98 -28.86 13.37
CA GLY A 528 -6.11 -28.65 12.47
C GLY A 528 -7.22 -29.64 12.83
N ARG A 529 -8.40 -29.12 13.16
CA ARG A 529 -9.56 -29.91 13.58
C ARG A 529 -10.63 -29.91 12.50
N ASP A 530 -11.29 -31.05 12.30
CA ASP A 530 -12.51 -31.08 11.50
C ASP A 530 -13.55 -30.14 12.11
N VAL A 531 -14.15 -29.29 11.27
CA VAL A 531 -15.02 -28.19 11.70
C VAL A 531 -16.26 -28.70 12.44
N ARG A 532 -16.78 -29.88 12.06
CA ARG A 532 -18.04 -30.39 12.57
C ARG A 532 -17.88 -31.32 13.76
N THR A 533 -16.81 -32.10 13.81
CA THR A 533 -16.57 -33.13 14.83
C THR A 533 -15.56 -32.70 15.89
N GLY A 534 -14.70 -31.72 15.60
CA GLY A 534 -13.64 -31.26 16.51
C GLY A 534 -12.46 -32.23 16.63
N LEU A 535 -12.50 -33.34 15.90
CA LEU A 535 -11.42 -34.32 15.84
C LEU A 535 -10.19 -33.68 15.20
N VAL A 536 -9.03 -33.86 15.82
CA VAL A 536 -7.75 -33.45 15.24
C VAL A 536 -7.46 -34.39 14.08
N THR A 537 -7.49 -33.85 12.85
CA THR A 537 -7.20 -34.60 11.63
C THR A 537 -5.84 -34.23 11.05
N ARG A 538 -5.27 -33.10 11.48
CA ARG A 538 -3.92 -32.67 11.11
C ARG A 538 -3.17 -32.14 12.31
N GLN A 539 -1.89 -32.48 12.38
CA GLN A 539 -0.96 -31.98 13.39
C GLN A 539 0.36 -31.59 12.72
N ARG A 540 0.99 -30.52 13.20
CA ARG A 540 2.30 -30.07 12.74
C ARG A 540 3.26 -29.80 13.90
N PRO A 541 4.58 -29.72 13.66
CA PRO A 541 5.56 -29.34 14.66
C PRO A 541 5.28 -27.97 15.28
N LYS A 542 5.96 -27.66 16.38
CA LYS A 542 5.84 -26.33 16.98
C LYS A 542 6.53 -25.30 16.11
N ASP A 543 6.12 -24.04 16.23
CA ASP A 543 6.73 -22.97 15.45
C ASP A 543 8.24 -22.83 15.72
N GLN A 544 8.68 -23.10 16.96
CA GLN A 544 10.10 -23.11 17.35
C GLN A 544 10.93 -24.15 16.60
N ASP A 545 10.29 -25.22 16.13
CA ASP A 545 10.95 -26.29 15.40
C ASP A 545 11.05 -25.95 13.90
N SER A 546 10.29 -24.94 13.44
CA SER A 546 10.18 -24.55 12.03
C SER A 546 11.01 -23.32 11.68
N PHE A 547 11.12 -22.35 12.60
CA PHE A 547 11.87 -21.13 12.38
C PHE A 547 12.28 -20.47 13.70
N ARG A 548 13.35 -19.67 13.65
CA ARG A 548 13.84 -18.92 14.82
C ARG A 548 12.86 -17.80 15.18
N ILE A 549 12.44 -17.76 16.44
CA ILE A 549 11.60 -16.69 16.99
C ILE A 549 12.50 -15.74 17.78
N GLY A 550 12.76 -14.54 17.24
CA GLY A 550 13.64 -13.54 17.85
C GLY A 550 13.01 -12.73 18.99
N MET A 551 11.68 -12.56 18.97
CA MET A 551 10.96 -11.71 19.92
C MET A 551 10.33 -12.49 21.08
N GLY A 552 10.32 -11.92 22.28
CA GLY A 552 9.78 -12.56 23.50
C GLY A 552 8.25 -12.75 23.56
N HIS A 553 7.49 -12.04 22.73
CA HIS A 553 6.04 -12.14 22.63
C HIS A 553 5.61 -12.13 21.15
N HIS A 554 4.32 -12.33 20.88
CA HIS A 554 3.74 -12.22 19.54
C HIS A 554 3.36 -10.79 19.17
N ARG A 555 3.18 -10.55 17.87
CA ARG A 555 2.72 -9.24 17.37
C ARG A 555 1.29 -8.96 17.83
N CYS A 556 1.01 -7.70 18.16
CA CYS A 556 -0.25 -7.26 18.76
C CYS A 556 -1.39 -7.14 17.74
N TYR A 557 -1.72 -8.19 17.00
CA TYR A 557 -2.84 -8.24 16.05
C TYR A 557 -3.39 -9.66 15.90
N ARG A 558 -4.60 -9.80 15.36
CA ARG A 558 -5.16 -11.11 14.96
C ARG A 558 -4.44 -11.65 13.74
N ASN A 559 -4.04 -12.91 13.80
CA ASN A 559 -3.41 -13.57 12.67
C ASN A 559 -4.43 -13.80 11.55
N LYS A 560 -3.92 -13.98 10.34
CA LYS A 560 -4.75 -14.20 9.16
C LYS A 560 -4.30 -15.47 8.47
N ALA A 561 -5.05 -15.90 7.48
CA ALA A 561 -4.68 -17.02 6.66
C ALA A 561 -5.18 -16.85 5.23
N THR A 562 -4.77 -17.77 4.40
CA THR A 562 -5.34 -18.11 3.11
C THR A 562 -5.74 -19.58 3.17
N GLU A 563 -6.43 -20.10 2.16
CA GLU A 563 -6.68 -21.54 2.04
C GLU A 563 -5.39 -22.37 2.01
N ARG A 564 -4.27 -21.76 1.61
CA ARG A 564 -2.96 -22.43 1.52
C ARG A 564 -2.06 -22.22 2.72
N TYR A 565 -2.10 -21.05 3.36
CA TYR A 565 -1.13 -20.64 4.37
C TYR A 565 -1.79 -20.06 5.62
N LEU A 566 -1.36 -20.50 6.79
CA LEU A 566 -1.48 -19.68 8.00
C LEU A 566 -0.45 -18.54 7.90
N VAL A 567 -0.86 -17.30 8.17
CA VAL A 567 -0.02 -16.09 8.11
C VAL A 567 0.06 -15.50 9.51
N LEU A 568 1.13 -15.87 10.23
CA LEU A 568 1.31 -15.56 11.64
C LEU A 568 2.19 -14.32 11.85
N GLY A 569 2.01 -13.66 12.99
CA GLY A 569 2.82 -12.55 13.49
C GLY A 569 3.67 -12.99 14.68
N ARG A 570 4.66 -13.86 14.45
CA ARG A 570 5.69 -14.22 15.44
C ARG A 570 6.75 -13.13 15.49
N ASP A 571 7.64 -13.06 14.51
CA ASP A 571 8.69 -12.03 14.48
C ASP A 571 8.47 -11.00 13.36
N GLY A 572 7.96 -11.43 12.21
CA GLY A 572 7.49 -10.55 11.14
C GLY A 572 6.15 -11.04 10.62
N ILE A 573 6.17 -11.60 9.41
CA ILE A 573 5.10 -12.46 8.92
C ILE A 573 5.67 -13.84 8.60
N GLU A 574 5.06 -14.87 9.18
CA GLU A 574 5.45 -16.26 8.97
C GLU A 574 4.34 -16.96 8.17
N PHE A 575 4.73 -17.61 7.08
CA PHE A 575 3.84 -18.41 6.26
C PHE A 575 4.02 -19.86 6.62
N ILE A 576 2.94 -20.53 7.00
CA ILE A 576 2.94 -21.96 7.31
C ILE A 576 1.97 -22.64 6.37
N ASP A 577 2.47 -23.52 5.51
CA ASP A 577 1.63 -24.25 4.56
C ASP A 577 0.64 -25.14 5.34
N VAL A 578 -0.65 -24.96 5.07
CA VAL A 578 -1.74 -25.65 5.77
C VAL A 578 -1.70 -27.15 5.46
N ALA A 579 -1.22 -27.55 4.28
CA ALA A 579 -1.14 -28.94 3.84
C ALA A 579 0.11 -29.64 4.37
N THR A 580 1.29 -29.03 4.23
CA THR A 580 2.58 -29.68 4.57
C THR A 580 3.07 -29.36 5.98
N GLY A 581 2.65 -28.23 6.55
CA GLY A 581 3.12 -27.72 7.84
C GLY A 581 4.48 -26.99 7.78
N GLU A 582 5.09 -26.90 6.60
CA GLU A 582 6.35 -26.19 6.36
C GLU A 582 6.20 -24.68 6.60
N GLY A 583 7.16 -24.09 7.30
CA GLY A 583 7.14 -22.69 7.73
C GLY A 583 8.26 -21.86 7.10
N LEU A 584 7.94 -20.64 6.67
CA LEU A 584 8.89 -19.65 6.17
C LEU A 584 8.71 -18.32 6.90
N ALA A 585 9.79 -17.80 7.48
CA ALA A 585 9.77 -16.59 8.29
C ALA A 585 10.31 -15.37 7.55
N HIS A 586 9.59 -14.25 7.67
CA HIS A 586 9.93 -12.98 7.04
C HIS A 586 9.98 -11.88 8.10
N ALA A 587 10.98 -11.92 8.99
CA ALA A 587 11.17 -10.96 10.08
C ALA A 587 11.34 -9.49 9.61
N TRP A 588 11.61 -9.31 8.31
CA TRP A 588 11.80 -8.02 7.62
C TRP A 588 10.49 -7.40 7.08
N VAL A 589 9.37 -8.12 7.12
CA VAL A 589 8.02 -7.57 6.83
C VAL A 589 7.18 -7.57 8.09
N ARG A 590 6.36 -6.54 8.28
CA ARG A 590 5.53 -6.41 9.48
C ARG A 590 4.19 -5.76 9.18
N GLY A 591 3.14 -6.30 9.80
CA GLY A 591 1.82 -5.67 9.85
C GLY A 591 1.72 -4.56 10.88
N SER A 592 0.80 -3.62 10.68
CA SER A 592 0.52 -2.58 11.67
C SER A 592 -0.11 -3.21 12.92
N CYS A 593 0.14 -2.66 14.11
CA CYS A 593 -0.49 -3.21 15.31
C CYS A 593 -2.02 -3.09 15.24
N GLN A 594 -2.71 -3.95 16.00
CA GLN A 594 -4.16 -4.18 16.03
C GLN A 594 -4.74 -4.74 14.73
N TYR A 595 -4.34 -4.23 13.56
CA TYR A 595 -4.85 -4.71 12.27
C TYR A 595 -4.05 -5.88 11.66
N GLY A 596 -2.72 -5.79 11.63
CA GLY A 596 -1.82 -6.76 10.99
C GLY A 596 -1.52 -6.48 9.51
N VAL A 597 -1.51 -7.53 8.69
CA VAL A 597 -1.37 -7.48 7.22
C VAL A 597 -2.69 -7.88 6.54
N MET A 598 -2.83 -7.80 5.23
CA MET A 598 -4.01 -8.33 4.50
C MET A 598 -3.59 -9.19 3.32
N PRO A 599 -3.91 -10.50 3.28
CA PRO A 599 -3.62 -11.38 2.14
C PRO A 599 -4.82 -11.45 1.17
N CYS A 600 -4.76 -10.81 0.01
CA CYS A 600 -5.77 -10.93 -1.07
C CYS A 600 -5.23 -10.40 -2.41
N ASN A 601 -5.98 -10.50 -3.50
CA ASN A 601 -5.58 -10.07 -4.85
C ASN A 601 -4.27 -10.72 -5.36
N GLY A 602 -3.85 -11.87 -4.82
CA GLY A 602 -2.57 -12.53 -5.05
C GLY A 602 -1.38 -11.81 -4.39
N LEU A 603 -1.63 -10.90 -3.45
CA LEU A 603 -0.65 -10.03 -2.81
C LEU A 603 -0.79 -10.03 -1.28
N VAL A 604 0.27 -9.65 -0.59
CA VAL A 604 0.22 -9.29 0.84
C VAL A 604 0.41 -7.80 1.01
N TYR A 605 -0.59 -7.16 1.60
CA TYR A 605 -0.57 -5.75 1.96
C TYR A 605 -0.06 -5.58 3.40
N ALA A 606 1.11 -4.96 3.53
CA ALA A 606 1.76 -4.65 4.79
C ALA A 606 1.71 -3.13 5.05
N PRO A 607 0.75 -2.64 5.86
CA PRO A 607 0.63 -1.22 6.16
C PRO A 607 1.79 -0.69 7.01
N PRO A 608 2.01 0.63 7.06
CA PRO A 608 3.03 1.25 7.88
C PRO A 608 2.89 0.84 9.36
N HIS A 609 4.03 0.54 9.98
CA HIS A 609 4.11 0.14 11.38
C HIS A 609 5.02 1.10 12.16
N SER A 610 4.86 1.15 13.47
CA SER A 610 5.62 2.01 14.39
C SER A 610 6.51 1.22 15.34
N CYS A 611 6.58 -0.11 15.22
CA CYS A 611 7.31 -0.93 16.18
C CYS A 611 8.82 -0.77 16.06
N ALA A 612 9.49 -0.50 17.17
CA ALA A 612 10.95 -0.30 17.23
C ALA A 612 11.79 -1.60 17.28
N CYS A 613 11.21 -2.77 17.58
CA CYS A 613 11.98 -4.04 17.67
C CYS A 613 12.47 -4.50 16.29
N HIS A 614 13.77 -4.80 16.10
CA HIS A 614 14.39 -5.17 14.81
C HIS A 614 14.34 -4.06 13.73
N ILE A 615 14.44 -2.78 14.10
CA ILE A 615 14.26 -1.66 13.16
C ILE A 615 15.19 -1.70 11.92
N GLU A 616 16.36 -2.33 12.04
CA GLU A 616 17.38 -2.37 10.99
C GLU A 616 17.05 -3.29 9.81
N SER A 617 16.09 -4.23 9.96
CA SER A 617 15.80 -5.23 8.92
C SER A 617 14.50 -4.99 8.17
N LYS A 618 13.73 -3.93 8.45
CA LYS A 618 12.33 -3.83 8.00
C LYS A 618 12.09 -2.94 6.80
N LEU A 619 11.07 -3.32 6.04
CA LEU A 619 10.42 -2.41 5.11
C LEU A 619 9.68 -1.30 5.84
N ASN A 620 9.78 -0.09 5.29
CA ASN A 620 9.05 1.09 5.70
C ASN A 620 7.95 1.42 4.67
N GLY A 621 7.01 2.28 5.05
CA GLY A 621 5.87 2.62 4.19
C GLY A 621 4.79 1.54 4.13
N PHE A 622 3.85 1.76 3.22
CA PHE A 622 2.80 0.80 2.88
C PHE A 622 3.28 -0.03 1.69
N ASN A 623 3.52 -1.31 1.90
CA ASN A 623 4.04 -2.22 0.89
C ASN A 623 2.95 -3.19 0.42
N ALA A 624 2.87 -3.43 -0.89
CA ALA A 624 2.25 -4.62 -1.45
C ALA A 624 3.34 -5.55 -1.98
N LEU A 625 3.28 -6.81 -1.54
CA LEU A 625 4.30 -7.80 -1.81
C LEU A 625 3.70 -8.97 -2.59
N ALA A 626 4.40 -9.39 -3.63
CA ALA A 626 4.03 -10.54 -4.45
C ALA A 626 4.89 -11.76 -4.09
N PRO A 627 4.34 -12.98 -4.13
CA PRO A 627 5.12 -14.20 -4.02
C PRO A 627 5.91 -14.47 -5.30
N ALA A 628 6.80 -15.46 -5.28
CA ALA A 628 7.40 -15.97 -6.51
C ALA A 628 6.28 -16.46 -7.45
N ARG A 629 6.41 -16.15 -8.73
CA ARG A 629 5.47 -16.61 -9.76
C ARG A 629 6.18 -17.55 -10.74
N PRO A 630 5.47 -18.56 -11.27
CA PRO A 630 6.00 -19.46 -12.31
C PRO A 630 6.05 -18.81 -13.71
N SER A 631 6.22 -17.48 -13.80
CA SER A 631 6.23 -16.73 -15.06
C SER A 631 7.27 -17.28 -16.04
N PRO A 632 7.10 -17.08 -17.38
CA PRO A 632 8.14 -17.46 -18.35
C PRO A 632 9.48 -16.88 -17.91
N PRO A 633 10.62 -17.56 -18.22
CA PRO A 633 11.91 -17.28 -17.61
C PRO A 633 12.14 -15.78 -17.51
N GLU A 634 12.52 -15.33 -16.31
CA GLU A 634 12.99 -13.98 -16.11
C GLU A 634 13.97 -13.67 -17.26
N PRO A 635 13.82 -12.50 -17.93
CA PRO A 635 14.77 -12.14 -18.96
C PRO A 635 16.15 -12.29 -18.33
N GLY A 636 17.04 -13.04 -19.00
CA GLY A 636 18.36 -13.29 -18.45
C GLY A 636 19.01 -11.99 -18.01
N GLU A 637 19.80 -12.03 -16.94
CA GLU A 637 20.52 -10.86 -16.44
C GLU A 637 21.17 -10.09 -17.60
N VAL A 638 21.08 -8.77 -17.56
CA VAL A 638 21.67 -7.92 -18.60
C VAL A 638 23.16 -8.24 -18.69
N SER A 639 23.62 -8.61 -19.89
CA SER A 639 25.02 -8.97 -20.11
C SER A 639 25.93 -7.79 -19.81
N ASP A 640 27.16 -8.05 -19.37
CA ASP A 640 28.12 -6.98 -19.06
C ASP A 640 28.38 -6.04 -20.24
N ALA A 641 28.30 -6.55 -21.47
CA ALA A 641 28.45 -5.76 -22.68
C ALA A 641 27.28 -4.78 -22.88
N ASP A 642 26.07 -5.15 -22.45
CA ASP A 642 24.84 -4.37 -22.68
C ASP A 642 24.54 -3.37 -21.54
N ARG A 643 25.26 -3.46 -20.42
CA ARG A 643 25.06 -2.55 -19.27
C ARG A 643 25.59 -1.14 -19.51
N LEU A 644 26.67 -0.99 -20.27
CA LEU A 644 27.34 0.29 -20.47
C LEU A 644 26.86 0.96 -21.77
N VAL A 645 26.22 2.10 -21.63
CA VAL A 645 25.85 2.96 -22.77
C VAL A 645 26.76 4.17 -22.79
N ARG A 646 27.44 4.38 -23.92
CA ARG A 646 28.32 5.52 -24.18
C ARG A 646 27.50 6.69 -24.72
N GLY A 647 27.62 7.85 -24.09
CA GLY A 647 26.96 9.08 -24.51
C GLY A 647 27.87 9.96 -25.39
N PRO A 648 27.36 11.13 -25.85
CA PRO A 648 28.09 12.03 -26.74
C PRO A 648 29.42 12.56 -26.18
N ALA A 649 29.59 12.59 -24.86
CA ALA A 649 30.84 13.03 -24.23
C ALA A 649 31.81 11.87 -23.92
N TYR A 650 31.47 10.62 -24.26
CA TYR A 650 32.32 9.45 -23.99
C TYR A 650 33.65 9.53 -24.73
N GLY A 651 34.77 9.32 -24.03
CA GLY A 651 36.10 9.24 -24.65
C GLY A 651 36.61 10.52 -25.31
N SER A 652 35.81 11.60 -25.36
CA SER A 652 36.30 12.96 -25.58
C SER A 652 37.34 13.30 -24.50
N GLU A 653 38.15 14.35 -24.68
CA GLU A 653 39.13 14.80 -23.67
C GLU A 653 38.43 15.29 -22.38
N ILE A 654 37.81 14.37 -21.64
CA ILE A 654 37.41 14.49 -20.24
C ILE A 654 38.65 14.89 -19.39
N SER A 655 39.85 14.64 -19.93
CA SER A 655 41.16 15.04 -19.44
C SER A 655 41.57 16.51 -19.66
N ASN A 656 40.85 17.34 -20.42
CA ASN A 656 41.20 18.76 -20.58
C ASN A 656 40.54 19.64 -19.48
N LEU A 657 41.12 19.48 -18.29
CA LEU A 657 40.79 20.02 -16.97
C LEU A 657 40.68 21.56 -16.88
N LYS A 658 39.64 22.17 -17.45
CA LYS A 658 39.20 23.51 -17.02
C LYS A 658 38.46 23.46 -15.67
N PHE A 659 37.81 22.34 -15.38
CA PHE A 659 37.12 22.12 -14.11
C PHE A 659 38.10 21.62 -13.04
N GLN A 660 38.52 22.52 -12.16
CA GLN A 660 39.45 22.23 -11.06
C GLN A 660 38.68 22.18 -9.75
N ILE A 661 38.86 21.09 -8.99
CA ILE A 661 38.34 20.97 -7.63
C ILE A 661 39.38 21.58 -6.69
N SER A 662 38.98 22.57 -5.91
CA SER A 662 39.83 23.20 -4.90
C SER A 662 39.64 22.60 -3.51
N ASP A 663 40.56 22.84 -2.57
CA ASP A 663 40.41 22.40 -1.17
C ASP A 663 39.18 22.99 -0.46
N ALA A 664 38.68 24.13 -0.96
CA ALA A 664 37.48 24.80 -0.46
C ALA A 664 36.18 24.19 -1.01
N ASP A 665 36.26 23.35 -2.04
CA ASP A 665 35.10 22.73 -2.68
C ASP A 665 34.50 21.62 -1.82
N TRP A 666 33.24 21.33 -2.10
CA TRP A 666 32.42 20.24 -1.55
C TRP A 666 31.97 19.34 -2.71
N PRO A 667 32.89 18.55 -3.31
CA PRO A 667 32.60 17.78 -4.51
C PRO A 667 31.63 16.60 -4.28
N THR A 668 31.42 16.16 -3.05
CA THR A 668 30.40 15.14 -2.73
C THR A 668 29.60 15.55 -1.49
N LEU A 669 28.49 14.86 -1.23
CA LEU A 669 27.65 15.08 -0.05
C LEU A 669 28.52 15.00 1.22
N ARG A 670 28.44 16.01 2.09
CA ARG A 670 29.32 16.15 3.27
C ARG A 670 30.83 16.25 2.93
N ARG A 671 31.15 16.88 1.80
CA ARG A 671 32.47 17.30 1.28
C ARG A 671 33.36 16.21 0.70
N ASP A 672 33.65 15.16 1.46
CA ASP A 672 34.66 14.15 1.13
C ASP A 672 34.10 12.72 1.23
N PRO A 673 34.84 11.69 0.75
CA PRO A 673 34.40 10.29 0.84
C PRO A 673 34.06 9.84 2.26
N ALA A 674 34.78 10.35 3.26
CA ALA A 674 34.53 10.10 4.69
C ALA A 674 33.30 10.85 5.25
N ARG A 675 32.62 11.66 4.45
CA ARG A 675 31.45 12.47 4.82
C ARG A 675 31.73 13.39 6.01
N SER A 676 32.93 13.96 6.11
CA SER A 676 33.37 14.70 7.30
C SER A 676 32.44 15.86 7.68
N GLY A 677 31.79 16.49 6.69
CA GLY A 677 30.88 17.61 6.90
C GLY A 677 31.57 18.88 7.44
N ARG A 678 32.89 19.00 7.28
CA ARG A 678 33.67 20.18 7.71
C ARG A 678 34.52 20.73 6.56
N ALA A 679 34.63 22.05 6.49
CA ALA A 679 35.59 22.74 5.63
C ALA A 679 36.62 23.51 6.47
N THR A 680 37.80 23.74 5.91
CA THR A 680 38.85 24.59 6.51
C THR A 680 38.69 26.07 6.13
N THR A 681 37.72 26.40 5.28
CA THR A 681 37.43 27.75 4.81
C THR A 681 36.96 28.66 5.95
N ALA A 682 37.60 29.81 6.11
CA ALA A 682 37.14 30.83 7.03
C ALA A 682 35.81 31.44 6.55
N VAL A 683 34.82 31.51 7.45
CA VAL A 683 33.52 32.12 7.18
C VAL A 683 33.44 33.45 7.90
N ALA A 684 32.99 34.50 7.21
CA ALA A 684 32.83 35.82 7.81
C ALA A 684 31.81 35.78 8.96
N ALA A 685 32.09 36.48 10.06
CA ALA A 685 31.21 36.55 11.22
C ALA A 685 29.83 37.18 10.92
N ARG A 686 29.71 37.92 9.82
CA ARG A 686 28.46 38.49 9.31
C ARG A 686 28.26 38.06 7.87
N LEU A 687 27.23 37.26 7.62
CA LEU A 687 26.84 36.82 6.29
C LEU A 687 25.72 37.72 5.76
N LYS A 688 25.75 37.97 4.44
CA LYS A 688 24.63 38.56 3.69
C LYS A 688 24.29 37.65 2.50
N PRO A 689 23.01 37.57 2.09
CA PRO A 689 22.66 36.84 0.88
C PRO A 689 23.44 37.37 -0.33
N ALA A 690 24.13 36.48 -1.06
CA ALA A 690 24.81 36.83 -2.30
C ALA A 690 23.85 36.76 -3.49
N TRP A 691 23.08 35.68 -3.58
CA TRP A 691 22.04 35.44 -4.58
C TRP A 691 21.00 34.46 -4.03
N GLN A 692 19.88 34.32 -4.75
CA GLN A 692 18.84 33.33 -4.49
C GLN A 692 18.29 32.81 -5.82
N ALA A 693 18.05 31.49 -5.91
CA ALA A 693 17.50 30.85 -7.10
C ALA A 693 16.23 30.05 -6.75
N ALA A 694 15.21 30.14 -7.62
CA ALA A 694 13.96 29.40 -7.50
C ALA A 694 14.01 28.12 -8.35
N VAL A 695 14.63 27.06 -7.82
CA VAL A 695 14.84 25.80 -8.55
C VAL A 695 13.54 24.98 -8.70
N GLY A 696 12.67 25.05 -7.69
CA GLY A 696 11.37 24.36 -7.66
C GLY A 696 11.45 22.86 -7.34
N GLY A 697 10.35 22.30 -6.83
CA GLY A 697 10.23 20.89 -6.47
C GLY A 697 10.89 20.52 -5.14
N SER A 698 10.86 19.21 -4.81
CA SER A 698 11.63 18.63 -3.71
C SER A 698 13.10 18.56 -4.11
N LEU A 699 13.98 19.19 -3.34
CA LEU A 699 15.41 19.28 -3.66
C LEU A 699 16.22 18.33 -2.78
N SER A 700 17.27 17.73 -3.35
CA SER A 700 18.32 17.07 -2.58
C SER A 700 19.16 18.09 -1.79
N SER A 701 20.06 17.60 -0.94
CA SER A 701 21.23 18.40 -0.53
C SER A 701 22.01 18.91 -1.76
N VAL A 702 22.84 19.93 -1.58
CA VAL A 702 23.69 20.48 -2.66
C VAL A 702 25.15 20.04 -2.50
N VAL A 703 25.87 20.04 -3.62
CA VAL A 703 27.34 19.97 -3.66
C VAL A 703 27.87 21.17 -4.44
N VAL A 704 29.08 21.63 -4.13
CA VAL A 704 29.67 22.83 -4.74
C VAL A 704 31.09 22.51 -5.18
N ALA A 705 31.39 22.60 -6.47
CA ALA A 705 32.73 22.33 -6.98
C ALA A 705 32.96 23.07 -8.30
N GLY A 706 34.21 23.45 -8.58
CA GLY A 706 34.60 24.06 -9.86
C GLY A 706 33.73 25.24 -10.27
N GLY A 707 33.37 26.09 -9.30
CA GLY A 707 32.52 27.27 -9.50
C GLY A 707 31.05 26.99 -9.78
N LYS A 708 30.55 25.77 -9.54
CA LYS A 708 29.15 25.39 -9.77
C LYS A 708 28.52 24.78 -8.53
N VAL A 709 27.20 24.96 -8.38
CA VAL A 709 26.34 24.29 -7.40
C VAL A 709 25.53 23.22 -8.10
N PHE A 710 25.63 21.97 -7.67
CA PHE A 710 24.86 20.87 -8.24
C PHE A 710 23.77 20.42 -7.26
N VAL A 711 22.56 20.22 -7.80
CA VAL A 711 21.38 19.85 -7.03
C VAL A 711 20.45 18.97 -7.86
N ALA A 712 19.81 18.00 -7.23
CA ALA A 712 18.75 17.21 -7.84
C ALA A 712 17.37 17.77 -7.45
N SER A 713 16.48 17.90 -8.43
CA SER A 713 15.05 18.08 -8.25
C SER A 713 14.39 16.71 -8.26
N VAL A 714 14.30 16.10 -7.08
CA VAL A 714 14.08 14.66 -6.84
C VAL A 714 12.90 14.12 -7.63
N ASP A 715 11.71 14.68 -7.42
CA ASP A 715 10.46 14.17 -7.98
C ASP A 715 10.29 14.45 -9.48
N THR A 716 11.09 15.35 -10.05
CA THR A 716 11.06 15.72 -11.48
C THR A 716 12.18 15.06 -12.28
N HIS A 717 12.98 14.19 -11.64
CA HIS A 717 14.06 13.39 -12.26
C HIS A 717 15.23 14.23 -12.79
N ALA A 718 15.33 15.50 -12.40
CA ALA A 718 16.28 16.44 -12.97
C ALA A 718 17.49 16.65 -12.05
N VAL A 719 18.68 16.68 -12.64
CA VAL A 719 19.93 17.18 -12.04
C VAL A 719 20.29 18.49 -12.71
N ARG A 720 20.70 19.48 -11.92
CA ARG A 720 21.02 20.83 -12.41
C ARG A 720 22.38 21.26 -11.89
N ALA A 721 23.08 22.04 -12.71
CA ALA A 721 24.19 22.86 -12.26
C ALA A 721 23.82 24.34 -12.35
N LEU A 722 24.08 25.07 -11.28
CA LEU A 722 23.96 26.52 -11.21
C LEU A 722 25.35 27.14 -11.12
N ASP A 723 25.53 28.33 -11.66
CA ASP A 723 26.73 29.12 -11.43
C ASP A 723 26.81 29.53 -9.95
N ALA A 724 27.94 29.28 -9.29
CA ALA A 724 28.07 29.55 -7.85
C ALA A 724 28.14 31.04 -7.51
N ALA A 725 28.46 31.91 -8.47
CA ALA A 725 28.58 33.35 -8.26
C ALA A 725 27.23 34.07 -8.34
N ASP A 726 26.30 33.62 -9.19
CA ASP A 726 25.02 34.30 -9.39
C ASP A 726 23.77 33.41 -9.34
N GLY A 727 23.92 32.08 -9.21
CA GLY A 727 22.82 31.13 -9.09
C GLY A 727 22.08 30.84 -10.39
N LYS A 728 22.55 31.31 -11.56
CA LYS A 728 21.92 31.03 -12.86
C LYS A 728 22.13 29.57 -13.26
N GLU A 729 21.10 28.97 -13.85
CA GLU A 729 21.18 27.59 -14.37
C GLU A 729 22.15 27.54 -15.56
N VAL A 730 23.20 26.72 -15.42
CA VAL A 730 24.19 26.45 -16.48
C VAL A 730 23.69 25.33 -17.38
N TRP A 731 23.24 24.25 -16.76
CA TRP A 731 22.69 23.10 -17.48
C TRP A 731 21.69 22.33 -16.61
N ARG A 732 20.87 21.53 -17.30
CA ARG A 732 19.92 20.59 -16.71
C ARG A 732 19.95 19.27 -17.48
N TYR A 733 19.94 18.16 -16.75
CA TYR A 733 19.82 16.81 -17.29
C TYR A 733 18.66 16.09 -16.63
N THR A 734 17.85 15.35 -17.40
CA THR A 734 16.69 14.62 -16.87
C THR A 734 16.89 13.12 -17.05
N ALA A 735 16.96 12.40 -15.93
CA ALA A 735 17.05 10.94 -15.87
C ALA A 735 15.68 10.28 -16.11
N GLY A 736 15.62 8.96 -16.15
CA GLY A 736 14.37 8.22 -16.28
C GLY A 736 13.59 8.06 -14.96
N GLY A 737 14.20 8.40 -13.83
CA GLY A 737 13.62 8.22 -12.49
C GLY A 737 14.15 9.24 -11.48
N ARG A 738 13.66 9.15 -10.25
CA ARG A 738 14.04 10.07 -9.17
C ARG A 738 15.55 10.00 -8.88
N VAL A 739 16.14 11.17 -8.64
CA VAL A 739 17.53 11.32 -8.19
C VAL A 739 17.47 11.91 -6.78
N ASP A 740 17.71 11.08 -5.76
CA ASP A 740 17.44 11.40 -4.35
C ASP A 740 18.62 12.05 -3.60
N SER A 741 19.73 12.24 -4.29
CA SER A 741 20.99 12.71 -3.73
C SER A 741 21.74 13.59 -4.72
N PRO A 742 22.59 14.53 -4.25
CA PRO A 742 23.40 15.33 -5.16
C PRO A 742 24.45 14.46 -5.87
N PRO A 743 24.88 14.85 -7.09
CA PRO A 743 25.98 14.18 -7.77
C PRO A 743 27.28 14.21 -6.97
N THR A 744 28.15 13.22 -7.20
CA THR A 744 29.55 13.27 -6.81
C THR A 744 30.38 13.79 -7.97
N ILE A 745 31.16 14.84 -7.72
CA ILE A 745 32.00 15.49 -8.71
C ILE A 745 33.41 14.90 -8.62
N HIS A 746 33.88 14.28 -9.71
CA HIS A 746 35.20 13.65 -9.77
C HIS A 746 35.83 13.87 -11.14
N ARG A 747 37.00 14.54 -11.18
CA ARG A 747 37.78 14.77 -12.41
C ARG A 747 36.93 15.31 -13.58
N GLY A 748 36.12 16.34 -13.33
CA GLY A 748 35.26 16.96 -14.34
C GLY A 748 33.99 16.17 -14.68
N MET A 749 33.70 15.07 -13.99
CA MET A 749 32.49 14.27 -14.13
C MET A 749 31.54 14.48 -12.95
N ALA A 750 30.23 14.51 -13.22
CA ALA A 750 29.17 14.49 -12.22
C ALA A 750 28.49 13.11 -12.25
N LEU A 751 28.72 12.29 -11.23
CA LEU A 751 28.22 10.93 -11.10
C LEU A 751 27.02 10.86 -10.15
N PHE A 752 25.94 10.20 -10.54
CA PHE A 752 24.77 10.01 -9.67
C PHE A 752 24.00 8.73 -10.00
N GLY A 753 23.34 8.16 -8.99
CA GLY A 753 22.36 7.09 -9.14
C GLY A 753 20.96 7.64 -9.41
N SER A 754 20.13 6.83 -10.05
CA SER A 754 18.73 7.15 -10.32
C SER A 754 17.83 5.95 -10.05
N ALA A 755 16.60 6.23 -9.64
CA ALA A 755 15.60 5.21 -9.33
C ALA A 755 15.09 4.44 -10.57
N ASP A 756 15.50 4.84 -11.77
CA ASP A 756 15.32 4.05 -13.02
C ASP A 756 16.30 2.87 -13.14
N GLY A 757 17.17 2.65 -12.15
CA GLY A 757 18.12 1.53 -12.12
C GLY A 757 19.43 1.80 -12.87
N TRP A 758 19.67 3.06 -13.27
CA TRP A 758 20.89 3.48 -13.94
C TRP A 758 21.78 4.34 -13.04
N VAL A 759 23.08 4.22 -13.27
CA VAL A 759 24.10 5.17 -12.82
C VAL A 759 24.46 6.05 -14.00
N TYR A 760 24.52 7.35 -13.80
CA TYR A 760 24.83 8.34 -14.82
C TYR A 760 26.16 9.03 -14.51
N SER A 761 26.88 9.39 -15.56
CA SER A 761 28.07 10.23 -15.50
C SER A 761 28.00 11.29 -16.59
N LEU A 762 27.89 12.54 -16.18
CA LEU A 762 27.78 13.71 -17.05
C LEU A 762 29.05 14.55 -16.97
N ARG A 763 29.41 15.24 -18.04
CA ARG A 763 30.44 16.28 -17.97
C ARG A 763 29.94 17.42 -17.07
N ALA A 764 30.70 17.76 -16.04
CA ALA A 764 30.29 18.72 -15.01
C ALA A 764 30.09 20.15 -15.55
N ASP A 765 30.73 20.49 -16.67
CA ASP A 765 30.67 21.83 -17.25
C ASP A 765 29.38 22.15 -18.01
N ASP A 766 28.82 21.19 -18.74
CA ASP A 766 27.67 21.41 -19.63
C ASP A 766 26.58 20.33 -19.56
N GLY A 767 26.73 19.33 -18.69
CA GLY A 767 25.72 18.29 -18.47
C GLY A 767 25.65 17.24 -19.58
N ALA A 768 26.58 17.23 -20.54
CA ALA A 768 26.60 16.24 -21.62
C ALA A 768 26.85 14.83 -21.07
N LEU A 769 26.02 13.86 -21.46
CA LEU A 769 26.16 12.46 -21.05
C LEU A 769 27.49 11.88 -21.56
N ALA A 770 28.36 11.46 -20.64
CA ALA A 770 29.55 10.70 -20.99
C ALA A 770 29.21 9.22 -21.03
N TRP A 771 28.68 8.66 -19.95
CA TRP A 771 28.22 7.27 -19.92
C TRP A 771 27.07 7.08 -18.94
N ARG A 772 26.33 6.00 -19.13
CA ARG A 772 25.45 5.44 -18.11
C ARG A 772 25.64 3.93 -18.00
N PHE A 773 25.52 3.41 -16.79
CA PHE A 773 25.69 1.99 -16.47
C PHE A 773 24.40 1.44 -15.86
N ARG A 774 23.95 0.30 -16.38
CA ARG A 774 22.75 -0.39 -15.88
C ARG A 774 23.09 -1.24 -14.67
N ALA A 775 22.80 -0.71 -13.48
CA ALA A 775 23.03 -1.39 -12.23
C ALA A 775 21.89 -2.35 -11.88
N ALA A 776 20.67 -2.09 -12.34
CA ALA A 776 19.59 -3.07 -12.26
C ALA A 776 19.92 -4.33 -13.09
N PRO A 777 19.69 -5.55 -12.56
CA PRO A 777 19.97 -6.79 -13.29
C PRO A 777 19.05 -6.99 -14.50
N GLU A 778 17.87 -6.39 -14.54
CA GLU A 778 16.90 -6.47 -15.63
C GLU A 778 16.05 -5.18 -15.77
N ASN A 779 15.23 -5.07 -16.83
CA ASN A 779 14.24 -3.99 -16.96
C ASN A 779 12.89 -4.37 -16.38
N ARG A 780 12.70 -4.11 -15.07
CA ARG A 780 11.41 -4.30 -14.42
C ARG A 780 11.10 -3.13 -13.52
N SER A 781 9.99 -2.47 -13.81
CA SER A 781 9.48 -1.33 -13.08
C SER A 781 8.32 -1.70 -12.19
N VAL A 782 8.23 -0.99 -11.07
CA VAL A 782 7.17 -1.02 -10.07
C VAL A 782 6.70 0.42 -9.83
N VAL A 783 5.64 0.58 -9.04
CA VAL A 783 5.22 1.91 -8.59
C VAL A 783 5.73 2.16 -7.17
N SER A 784 6.35 3.32 -6.98
CA SER A 784 6.98 3.71 -5.72
C SER A 784 6.65 5.18 -5.43
N TYR A 785 5.90 5.41 -4.36
CA TYR A 785 5.45 6.74 -3.92
C TYR A 785 4.80 7.57 -5.04
N GLY A 786 3.98 6.92 -5.88
CA GLY A 786 3.23 7.58 -6.96
C GLY A 786 4.04 7.85 -8.23
N GLN A 787 5.20 7.21 -8.40
CA GLN A 787 6.00 7.29 -9.61
C GLN A 787 6.44 5.89 -10.07
N VAL A 788 6.77 5.75 -11.35
CA VAL A 788 7.32 4.51 -11.91
C VAL A 788 8.83 4.48 -11.67
N GLU A 789 9.33 3.38 -11.10
CA GLU A 789 10.74 3.18 -10.77
C GLU A 789 11.16 1.76 -11.08
N SER A 790 12.46 1.53 -11.29
CA SER A 790 13.04 0.19 -11.30
C SER A 790 12.76 -0.54 -9.99
N ALA A 791 12.57 -1.87 -10.04
CA ALA A 791 12.58 -2.74 -8.86
C ALA A 791 13.94 -2.70 -8.13
N TRP A 792 15.02 -2.34 -8.85
CA TRP A 792 16.37 -2.07 -8.33
C TRP A 792 16.78 -0.62 -8.58
N PRO A 793 16.27 0.33 -7.79
CA PRO A 793 16.65 1.73 -7.86
C PRO A 793 18.11 1.87 -7.41
N VAL A 794 18.83 2.81 -8.00
CA VAL A 794 20.16 3.20 -7.50
C VAL A 794 19.98 4.39 -6.57
N HIS A 795 20.04 4.13 -5.26
CA HIS A 795 19.83 5.15 -4.23
C HIS A 795 21.15 5.75 -3.75
N GLY A 796 21.09 7.02 -3.36
CA GLY A 796 22.20 7.71 -2.69
C GLY A 796 23.31 8.18 -3.63
N SER A 797 24.19 9.02 -3.08
CA SER A 797 25.27 9.62 -3.85
C SER A 797 26.37 8.59 -4.09
N VAL A 798 26.81 8.48 -5.34
CA VAL A 798 27.91 7.60 -5.78
C VAL A 798 29.18 7.92 -4.97
N LEU A 799 29.72 6.95 -4.22
CA LEU A 799 30.97 7.14 -3.50
C LEU A 799 32.13 6.94 -4.47
N VAL A 800 33.08 7.87 -4.52
CA VAL A 800 34.31 7.69 -5.30
C VAL A 800 35.50 7.71 -4.36
N GLU A 801 36.21 6.59 -4.29
CA GLU A 801 37.35 6.37 -3.42
C GLU A 801 38.34 5.42 -4.11
N ASP A 802 39.64 5.65 -3.93
CA ASP A 802 40.72 4.84 -4.53
C ASP A 802 40.57 4.57 -6.03
N GLY A 803 40.06 5.58 -6.77
CA GLY A 803 39.88 5.51 -8.22
C GLY A 803 38.69 4.68 -8.69
N ALA A 804 37.83 4.20 -7.80
CA ALA A 804 36.61 3.46 -8.13
C ALA A 804 35.35 4.19 -7.67
N ALA A 805 34.28 4.09 -8.45
CA ALA A 805 32.94 4.52 -8.09
C ALA A 805 32.15 3.32 -7.52
N TYR A 806 31.62 3.47 -6.31
CA TYR A 806 30.83 2.47 -5.60
C TYR A 806 29.34 2.83 -5.68
N VAL A 807 28.54 1.86 -6.09
CA VAL A 807 27.09 2.03 -6.30
C VAL A 807 26.32 0.81 -5.77
N ALA A 808 25.10 1.05 -5.28
CA ALA A 808 24.20 0.01 -4.82
C ALA A 808 22.85 0.12 -5.55
N ALA A 809 22.34 -1.01 -6.07
CA ALA A 809 21.06 -1.10 -6.74
C ALA A 809 20.17 -2.15 -6.05
N GLY A 810 18.96 -1.76 -5.63
CA GLY A 810 18.05 -2.64 -4.89
C GLY A 810 17.43 -1.97 -3.66
N ARG A 811 16.30 -2.50 -3.21
CA ARG A 811 15.59 -2.01 -2.01
C ARG A 811 15.78 -2.88 -0.78
N SER A 812 16.01 -4.17 -0.97
CA SER A 812 16.09 -5.14 0.11
C SER A 812 16.88 -6.35 -0.36
N SER A 813 17.70 -6.93 0.52
CA SER A 813 18.39 -8.19 0.26
C SER A 813 17.42 -9.39 0.21
N TYR A 814 16.15 -9.22 0.59
CA TYR A 814 15.15 -10.30 0.61
C TYR A 814 14.15 -10.24 -0.55
N LEU A 815 14.14 -9.16 -1.33
CA LEU A 815 13.21 -8.98 -2.43
C LEU A 815 13.97 -8.91 -3.74
N ASP A 816 13.34 -9.38 -4.80
CA ASP A 816 13.78 -9.13 -6.17
C ASP A 816 15.24 -9.57 -6.38
N GLY A 817 15.65 -10.74 -5.88
CA GLY A 817 17.03 -11.24 -6.05
C GLY A 817 18.11 -10.45 -5.28
N GLY A 818 17.74 -9.47 -4.46
CA GLY A 818 18.62 -8.81 -3.50
C GLY A 818 19.15 -7.45 -3.94
N VAL A 819 20.28 -7.04 -3.32
CA VAL A 819 20.96 -5.78 -3.59
C VAL A 819 22.26 -6.04 -4.35
N TYR A 820 22.47 -5.33 -5.45
CA TYR A 820 23.66 -5.44 -6.28
C TYR A 820 24.60 -4.27 -5.97
N LEU A 821 25.83 -4.59 -5.58
CA LEU A 821 26.90 -3.64 -5.31
C LEU A 821 27.91 -3.71 -6.45
N TYR A 822 28.23 -2.56 -7.05
CA TYR A 822 29.22 -2.48 -8.13
C TYR A 822 30.36 -1.55 -7.77
N ARG A 823 31.56 -1.92 -8.24
CA ARG A 823 32.68 -1.00 -8.43
C ARG A 823 32.80 -0.71 -9.91
N LEU A 824 32.79 0.57 -10.26
CA LEU A 824 32.90 1.06 -11.64
C LEU A 824 34.13 1.96 -11.78
N ASP A 825 34.74 1.96 -12.96
CA ASP A 825 35.70 3.00 -13.32
C ASP A 825 34.93 4.33 -13.52
N PRO A 826 35.24 5.39 -12.74
CA PRO A 826 34.44 6.62 -12.74
C PRO A 826 34.54 7.42 -14.04
N LEU A 827 35.56 7.19 -14.86
CA LEU A 827 35.76 7.91 -16.13
C LEU A 827 35.11 7.19 -17.31
N THR A 828 35.16 5.86 -17.31
CA THR A 828 34.76 5.02 -18.45
C THR A 828 33.47 4.26 -18.22
N GLY A 829 32.98 4.18 -16.99
CA GLY A 829 31.80 3.39 -16.61
C GLY A 829 32.03 1.87 -16.66
N LYS A 830 33.27 1.43 -16.89
CA LYS A 830 33.62 0.00 -16.96
C LYS A 830 33.37 -0.67 -15.61
N LYS A 831 32.67 -1.82 -15.61
CA LYS A 831 32.53 -2.67 -14.42
C LYS A 831 33.90 -3.22 -13.99
N LEU A 832 34.28 -2.95 -12.75
CA LEU A 832 35.50 -3.46 -12.12
C LEU A 832 35.21 -4.72 -11.30
N SER A 833 34.14 -4.70 -10.50
CA SER A 833 33.63 -5.85 -9.77
C SER A 833 32.16 -5.71 -9.42
N GLU A 834 31.54 -6.80 -9.00
CA GLU A 834 30.14 -6.92 -8.62
C GLU A 834 29.99 -7.87 -7.43
N VAL A 835 29.14 -7.51 -6.48
CA VAL A 835 28.77 -8.33 -5.33
C VAL A 835 27.25 -8.29 -5.20
N ARG A 836 26.61 -9.46 -5.08
CA ARG A 836 25.17 -9.59 -4.85
C ARG A 836 24.90 -9.97 -3.40
N LEU A 837 24.10 -9.16 -2.72
CA LEU A 837 23.60 -9.40 -1.37
C LEU A 837 22.17 -9.94 -1.45
N ASP A 838 22.04 -11.27 -1.50
CA ASP A 838 20.75 -11.97 -1.49
C ASP A 838 20.63 -12.84 -0.24
N SER A 839 19.69 -12.49 0.63
CA SER A 839 19.45 -13.21 1.87
C SER A 839 18.89 -14.63 1.66
N HIS A 840 18.27 -14.95 0.52
CA HIS A 840 17.79 -16.31 0.25
C HIS A 840 18.92 -17.25 -0.16
N ALA A 841 19.92 -16.75 -0.89
CA ALA A 841 21.13 -17.50 -1.23
C ALA A 841 21.90 -17.91 0.05
N THR A 842 21.99 -16.99 1.01
CA THR A 842 22.64 -17.28 2.32
C THR A 842 21.87 -18.32 3.15
N GLN A 843 20.54 -18.34 3.06
CA GLN A 843 19.71 -19.35 3.72
C GLN A 843 19.89 -20.74 3.10
N ALA A 844 20.33 -20.83 1.85
CA ALA A 844 20.68 -22.07 1.17
C ALA A 844 22.11 -22.56 1.49
N GLY A 845 22.84 -21.87 2.37
CA GLY A 845 24.18 -22.26 2.81
C GLY A 845 25.34 -21.64 2.02
N GLU A 846 25.07 -20.67 1.14
CA GLU A 846 26.12 -19.90 0.47
C GLU A 846 26.71 -18.86 1.43
N ALA A 847 28.04 -18.77 1.51
CA ALA A 847 28.70 -17.74 2.30
C ALA A 847 28.42 -16.36 1.70
N LEU A 848 28.13 -15.36 2.55
CA LEU A 848 28.10 -13.98 2.07
C LEU A 848 29.48 -13.63 1.51
N PRO A 849 29.57 -13.04 0.30
CA PRO A 849 30.82 -12.54 -0.23
C PRO A 849 31.41 -11.53 0.76
N ASP A 850 32.72 -11.57 0.98
CA ASP A 850 33.39 -10.50 1.69
C ASP A 850 33.28 -9.24 0.82
N VAL A 851 32.43 -8.31 1.25
CA VAL A 851 32.10 -7.08 0.50
C VAL A 851 33.30 -6.13 0.45
N LEU A 852 34.31 -6.34 1.31
CA LEU A 852 35.48 -5.47 1.47
C LEU A 852 36.80 -6.11 1.01
N ALA A 853 36.81 -7.41 0.68
CA ALA A 853 37.95 -8.07 0.00
C ALA A 853 37.84 -7.92 -1.52
#